data_AF-A0A955B4T0-F1
#
_entry.id   AF-A0A955B4T0-F1
#
_cell.length_a   1.000
_cell.length_b   1.000
_cell.length_c   1.000
_cell.angle_alpha   90.00
_cell.angle_beta   90.00
_cell.angle_gamma   90.00
#
_symmetry.space_group_name_H-M   'P 1'
#
loop_
_entity.id
_entity.type
_entity.pdbx_description
1 polymer ?
#
loop_
_entity_poly.entity_id
_entity_poly.type
_entity_poly.pdbx_seq_one_letter_code
_entity_poly.pdbx_strand_id
1 'polypeptide(L)'
;MNSYIQGANAASRTFAALVVAVFATFNAAAEETTPCPGVGRVVDADAWFSSEIWAKVATQECVKCHKQGGNAEDSRLVLTEPGLATGEELSRVMTLNHDAFASIAKLASDDRSLLLAKVIGDLDHGGEQVLKPDSTGFHILEEFVRRVNDPSAKRAVATPGDLDERPFFEGVTMLDDRRLLRRATLSLAGRLPTEAELAEVSVAKLSAVQQNLTDGLNAEIEDARRRGFEEVLDNVMREDAFYERLREGFNDIFLTLGVDGNPDSTVLSYEHFEKTRLWYQDYDLSHIDDEKERRQAGYKLANDYRAALLGEPMKLIEYIVRNDRPFTEIVTADYIMVSPYTARGYGIFDELKEQFTNPDDPFEYVPVRLKALVGRNRSEDQDSKTGFYPHAGILSMFQYLSRYPTTETNRNRLRARMYYQHFLGVDVLELAARVSDAAAVTAKFEIPTMQASECVVCHKTLDPVAGLFQDYWRFDRNFAIYGKRKEGWFTDMFGAGFEGEALPFEQRWRSLQWLGERTAKDPRFAVAMTEHAYYILTGRRPLLTPKDLDDPLYRARQRAYQEQRCEVERIARRFVDGELNFRHLIADWILSDFYRADGLMTAADSPERLAELDDIGVVRMLSPEQLERKIAAVFGRPWGRLTEQTAMLYGGIDSKEVTERAAAPSGAMGAIQRTLSNDVACRNVAYDFSRKRADRVLFPNIEPDVLPGSSAEADGKIREAIVHLHERVLGRYDTCDSLEVDRTFGLFAAVIADAAAADNVDSREAWSCRQGLESPVPDPNYTVRAWRAVVTYLLRQEEFLYE
;
A
#
# COMPACT_ATOMS: atom_id res chain seq x y z
N MET A 1 -32.72 -24.07 -76.40
CA MET A 1 -34.05 -23.74 -76.95
C MET A 1 -34.83 -23.03 -75.87
N ASN A 2 -35.22 -21.78 -76.15
CA ASN A 2 -36.41 -21.02 -75.73
C ASN A 2 -37.10 -21.41 -74.39
N SER A 3 -37.58 -20.54 -73.51
CA SER A 3 -37.83 -19.09 -73.46
C SER A 3 -38.57 -18.87 -72.13
N TYR A 4 -38.05 -18.03 -71.23
CA TYR A 4 -38.64 -16.78 -70.73
C TYR A 4 -39.95 -16.81 -69.88
N ILE A 5 -39.83 -16.21 -68.68
CA ILE A 5 -40.75 -15.35 -67.89
C ILE A 5 -41.98 -16.00 -67.23
N GLN A 6 -42.00 -16.05 -65.89
CA GLN A 6 -42.66 -15.11 -64.93
C GLN A 6 -42.77 -15.87 -63.60
N GLY A 7 -42.13 -15.43 -62.51
CA GLY A 7 -42.69 -14.45 -61.60
C GLY A 7 -42.80 -15.06 -60.20
N ALA A 8 -42.19 -14.40 -59.20
CA ALA A 8 -42.41 -14.53 -57.77
C ALA A 8 -42.21 -15.92 -57.10
N ASN A 9 -40.98 -16.13 -56.59
CA ASN A 9 -40.64 -17.03 -55.48
C ASN A 9 -39.75 -16.23 -54.53
N ALA A 10 -39.74 -16.38 -53.21
CA ALA A 10 -40.56 -17.13 -52.30
C ALA A 10 -40.33 -16.52 -50.91
N ALA A 11 -41.38 -16.52 -50.09
CA ALA A 11 -41.29 -16.19 -48.69
C ALA A 11 -40.53 -17.30 -47.94
N SER A 12 -39.52 -16.94 -47.17
CA SER A 12 -39.29 -17.56 -45.87
C SER A 12 -38.75 -16.49 -44.94
N ARG A 13 -39.45 -16.31 -43.82
CA ARG A 13 -39.33 -15.18 -42.91
C ARG A 13 -38.05 -15.32 -42.07
N THR A 14 -37.12 -14.39 -42.24
CA THR A 14 -36.05 -14.13 -41.26
C THR A 14 -36.28 -12.73 -40.72
N PHE A 15 -36.67 -12.64 -39.45
CA PHE A 15 -36.86 -11.38 -38.74
C PHE A 15 -35.48 -10.79 -38.46
N ALA A 16 -35.08 -9.77 -39.22
CA ALA A 16 -33.96 -8.90 -38.88
C ALA A 16 -34.46 -7.87 -37.86
N ALA A 17 -34.13 -8.08 -36.58
CA ALA A 17 -34.26 -7.04 -35.57
C ALA A 17 -33.00 -6.15 -35.64
N LEU A 18 -33.21 -4.91 -36.07
CA LEU A 18 -32.23 -3.84 -36.07
C LEU A 18 -31.95 -3.45 -34.62
N VAL A 19 -30.89 -4.00 -34.01
CA VAL A 19 -30.38 -3.52 -32.73
C VAL A 19 -29.48 -2.33 -33.02
N VAL A 20 -30.02 -1.13 -32.83
CA VAL A 20 -29.21 0.10 -32.70
C VAL A 20 -28.49 -0.02 -31.37
N ALA A 21 -27.21 -0.40 -31.41
CA ALA A 21 -26.31 -0.32 -30.27
C ALA A 21 -26.04 1.17 -30.00
N VAL A 22 -26.78 1.74 -29.07
CA VAL A 22 -26.40 2.99 -28.41
C VAL A 22 -25.25 2.63 -27.48
N PHE A 23 -24.01 2.91 -27.90
CA PHE A 23 -22.88 2.99 -26.99
C PHE A 23 -23.16 4.13 -26.01
N ALA A 24 -23.57 3.80 -24.80
CA ALA A 24 -23.53 4.73 -23.69
C ALA A 24 -22.06 4.89 -23.30
N THR A 25 -21.43 5.95 -23.80
CA THR A 25 -20.18 6.48 -23.25
C THR A 25 -20.47 6.91 -21.81
N PHE A 26 -20.03 6.12 -20.83
CA PHE A 26 -20.03 6.55 -19.44
C PHE A 26 -18.97 7.66 -19.28
N ASN A 27 -19.43 8.88 -18.98
CA ASN A 27 -18.58 10.01 -18.62
C ASN A 27 -17.92 9.72 -17.26
N ALA A 28 -16.71 9.15 -17.25
CA ALA A 28 -15.89 8.99 -16.05
C ALA A 28 -15.39 10.34 -15.49
N ALA A 29 -15.32 11.39 -16.33
CA ALA A 29 -14.91 12.73 -15.92
C ALA A 29 -15.91 13.43 -14.96
N ALA A 30 -17.14 12.93 -14.83
CA ALA A 30 -18.14 13.50 -13.92
C ALA A 30 -17.93 13.07 -12.44
N GLU A 31 -17.19 12.00 -12.17
CA GLU A 31 -16.96 11.54 -10.80
C GLU A 31 -15.92 12.36 -10.03
N GLU A 32 -14.98 13.04 -10.70
CA GLU A 32 -13.94 13.85 -10.03
C GLU A 32 -14.49 15.14 -9.39
N THR A 33 -15.69 15.59 -9.77
CA THR A 33 -16.35 16.77 -9.18
C THR A 33 -17.51 16.42 -8.24
N THR A 34 -17.73 15.13 -7.97
CA THR A 34 -18.80 14.70 -7.07
C THR A 34 -18.33 14.86 -5.61
N PRO A 35 -19.03 15.65 -4.77
CA PRO A 35 -18.72 15.74 -3.35
C PRO A 35 -18.72 14.35 -2.73
N CYS A 36 -17.80 14.13 -1.79
CA CYS A 36 -17.57 12.85 -1.14
C CYS A 36 -18.84 12.06 -0.82
N PRO A 37 -18.91 10.75 -1.10
CA PRO A 37 -19.98 9.93 -0.56
C PRO A 37 -19.83 9.93 0.97
N GLY A 38 -20.66 10.73 1.65
CA GLY A 38 -20.53 11.11 3.06
C GLY A 38 -20.76 12.61 3.29
N VAL A 39 -20.49 13.43 2.28
CA VAL A 39 -20.79 14.88 2.19
C VAL A 39 -21.47 15.25 0.85
N GLY A 40 -21.89 14.27 0.05
CA GLY A 40 -22.96 14.47 -0.90
C GLY A 40 -24.10 15.09 -0.11
N ARG A 41 -24.65 16.23 -0.57
CA ARG A 41 -25.85 16.81 0.03
C ARG A 41 -26.81 15.65 0.22
N VAL A 42 -26.96 15.19 1.47
CA VAL A 42 -27.98 14.20 1.78
C VAL A 42 -29.25 14.98 1.55
N VAL A 43 -29.91 14.69 0.44
CA VAL A 43 -31.03 15.53 -0.02
C VAL A 43 -32.18 15.44 1.00
N ASP A 44 -32.19 14.37 1.82
CA ASP A 44 -33.27 14.04 2.76
C ASP A 44 -32.86 13.68 4.21
N ALA A 45 -31.58 13.63 4.60
CA ALA A 45 -31.17 13.43 6.01
C ALA A 45 -30.50 14.70 6.56
N ASP A 46 -30.76 15.03 7.83
CA ASP A 46 -30.26 16.25 8.46
C ASP A 46 -28.72 16.35 8.33
N ALA A 47 -28.24 17.34 7.56
CA ALA A 47 -26.82 17.58 7.36
C ALA A 47 -26.08 17.77 8.68
N TRP A 48 -26.76 18.34 9.69
CA TRP A 48 -26.21 18.49 11.04
C TRP A 48 -26.04 17.14 11.75
N PHE A 49 -26.99 16.21 11.60
CA PHE A 49 -26.83 14.86 12.14
C PHE A 49 -25.60 14.17 11.55
N SER A 50 -25.41 14.29 10.24
CA SER A 50 -24.28 13.67 9.55
C SER A 50 -22.93 14.25 10.01
N SER A 51 -22.83 15.58 10.13
CA SER A 51 -21.57 16.25 10.47
C SER A 51 -21.25 16.27 11.97
N GLU A 52 -22.26 16.33 12.84
CA GLU A 52 -22.06 16.46 14.29
C GLU A 52 -22.26 15.14 15.01
N ILE A 53 -23.41 14.48 14.84
CA ILE A 53 -23.70 13.25 15.58
C ILE A 53 -22.95 12.08 14.99
N TRP A 54 -23.11 11.84 13.69
CA TRP A 54 -22.55 10.65 13.05
C TRP A 54 -21.02 10.67 13.03
N ALA A 55 -20.44 11.76 12.52
CA ALA A 55 -18.99 11.87 12.36
C ALA A 55 -18.24 11.97 13.70
N LYS A 56 -18.77 12.70 14.70
CA LYS A 56 -18.03 13.01 15.94
C LYS A 56 -18.34 12.09 17.11
N VAL A 57 -19.56 11.52 17.17
CA VAL A 57 -20.02 10.73 18.33
C VAL A 57 -20.38 9.30 17.94
N ALA A 58 -21.26 9.11 16.96
CA ALA A 58 -21.80 7.79 16.65
C ALA A 58 -20.73 6.82 16.16
N THR A 59 -19.91 7.24 15.18
CA THR A 59 -18.84 6.40 14.60
C THR A 59 -17.76 6.09 15.65
N GLN A 60 -17.44 7.06 16.52
CA GLN A 60 -16.38 6.92 17.51
C GLN A 60 -16.78 6.07 18.70
N GLU A 61 -18.03 6.17 19.17
CA GLU A 61 -18.41 5.58 20.47
C GLU A 61 -19.61 4.62 20.38
N CYS A 62 -20.60 4.91 19.54
CA CYS A 62 -21.86 4.16 19.55
C CYS A 62 -21.83 2.92 18.64
N VAL A 63 -21.39 3.08 17.40
CA VAL A 63 -21.39 2.03 16.35
C VAL A 63 -20.60 0.80 16.75
N LYS A 64 -19.54 0.98 17.56
CA LYS A 64 -18.71 -0.11 18.10
C LYS A 64 -19.53 -1.22 18.77
N CYS A 65 -20.62 -0.85 19.44
CA CYS A 65 -21.51 -1.77 20.14
C CYS A 65 -22.90 -1.87 19.49
N HIS A 66 -23.45 -0.75 19.01
CA HIS A 66 -24.80 -0.62 18.49
C HIS A 66 -24.89 -0.93 17.00
N LYS A 67 -24.51 -2.14 16.60
CA LYS A 67 -24.65 -2.64 15.22
C LYS A 67 -25.04 -4.10 15.21
N GLN A 68 -25.49 -4.60 14.06
CA GLN A 68 -25.75 -6.03 13.89
C GLN A 68 -24.48 -6.85 14.20
N GLY A 69 -24.59 -7.90 15.02
CA GLY A 69 -23.46 -8.67 15.52
C GLY A 69 -22.68 -8.02 16.66
N GLY A 70 -22.92 -6.74 16.97
CA GLY A 70 -22.30 -6.00 18.07
C GLY A 70 -22.84 -6.39 19.45
N ASN A 71 -22.23 -5.87 20.51
CA ASN A 71 -22.64 -6.19 21.89
C ASN A 71 -24.04 -5.67 22.26
N ALA A 72 -24.51 -4.62 21.59
CA ALA A 72 -25.79 -3.99 21.83
C ALA A 72 -26.78 -4.23 20.68
N GLU A 73 -26.62 -5.32 19.92
CA GLU A 73 -27.51 -5.68 18.80
C GLU A 73 -28.97 -5.89 19.23
N ASP A 74 -29.20 -6.37 20.46
CA ASP A 74 -30.54 -6.54 21.03
C ASP A 74 -31.11 -5.26 21.67
N SER A 75 -30.37 -4.15 21.60
CA SER A 75 -30.82 -2.88 22.14
C SER A 75 -31.82 -2.18 21.21
N ARG A 76 -32.48 -1.14 21.72
CA ARG A 76 -33.39 -0.31 20.91
C ARG A 76 -32.67 0.61 19.91
N LEU A 77 -31.34 0.69 19.99
CA LEU A 77 -30.49 1.48 19.10
C LEU A 77 -29.61 0.52 18.31
N VAL A 78 -29.93 0.32 17.03
CA VAL A 78 -29.11 -0.48 16.12
C VAL A 78 -28.78 0.40 14.92
N LEU A 79 -27.49 0.62 14.70
CA LEU A 79 -26.93 1.49 13.68
C LEU A 79 -26.35 0.65 12.55
N THR A 80 -26.35 1.22 11.35
CA THR A 80 -25.78 0.63 10.14
C THR A 80 -24.63 1.50 9.64
N GLU A 81 -23.44 0.92 9.49
CA GLU A 81 -22.31 1.63 8.90
C GLU A 81 -22.57 1.82 7.39
N PRO A 82 -22.42 3.04 6.84
CA PRO A 82 -22.72 3.30 5.43
C PRO A 82 -21.74 2.62 4.45
N GLY A 83 -20.51 2.30 4.86
CA GLY A 83 -19.55 1.58 4.01
C GLY A 83 -19.31 2.27 2.67
N LEU A 84 -19.44 1.54 1.55
CA LEU A 84 -19.31 2.06 0.18
C LEU A 84 -20.64 2.60 -0.40
N ALA A 85 -21.70 2.75 0.40
CA ALA A 85 -22.99 3.23 -0.08
C ALA A 85 -22.89 4.65 -0.67
N THR A 86 -23.58 4.90 -1.78
CA THR A 86 -23.63 6.23 -2.42
C THR A 86 -25.07 6.64 -2.76
N GLY A 87 -25.27 7.92 -3.08
CA GLY A 87 -26.55 8.44 -3.57
C GLY A 87 -27.75 8.14 -2.66
N GLU A 88 -28.76 7.49 -3.23
CA GLU A 88 -30.00 7.13 -2.52
C GLU A 88 -29.75 6.11 -1.40
N GLU A 89 -28.81 5.17 -1.58
CA GLU A 89 -28.51 4.17 -0.57
C GLU A 89 -27.87 4.80 0.67
N LEU A 90 -26.87 5.67 0.46
CA LEU A 90 -26.27 6.44 1.56
C LEU A 90 -27.32 7.28 2.29
N SER A 91 -28.17 7.98 1.53
CA SER A 91 -29.24 8.79 2.10
C SER A 91 -30.17 7.94 2.96
N ARG A 92 -30.58 6.76 2.46
CA ARG A 92 -31.41 5.80 3.18
C ARG A 92 -30.75 5.32 4.48
N VAL A 93 -29.46 4.95 4.44
CA VAL A 93 -28.73 4.48 5.63
C VAL A 93 -28.62 5.60 6.67
N MET A 94 -28.28 6.82 6.25
CA MET A 94 -28.16 7.97 7.15
C MET A 94 -29.50 8.36 7.77
N THR A 95 -30.61 8.31 7.02
CA THR A 95 -31.96 8.51 7.56
C THR A 95 -32.32 7.43 8.58
N LEU A 96 -32.02 6.15 8.31
CA LEU A 96 -32.27 5.06 9.27
C LEU A 96 -31.51 5.27 10.58
N ASN A 97 -30.23 5.65 10.49
CA ASN A 97 -29.41 5.93 11.68
C ASN A 97 -29.94 7.15 12.45
N HIS A 98 -30.29 8.22 11.75
CA HIS A 98 -30.91 9.40 12.35
C HIS A 98 -32.19 9.03 13.11
N ASP A 99 -33.08 8.26 12.49
CA ASP A 99 -34.35 7.87 13.09
C ASP A 99 -34.16 6.96 14.30
N ALA A 100 -33.16 6.07 14.26
CA ALA A 100 -32.78 5.25 15.41
C ALA A 100 -32.34 6.12 16.60
N PHE A 101 -31.45 7.09 16.37
CA PHE A 101 -31.05 8.06 17.39
C PHE A 101 -32.23 8.89 17.92
N ALA A 102 -33.05 9.42 17.01
CA ALA A 102 -34.22 10.23 17.35
C ALA A 102 -35.24 9.45 18.18
N SER A 103 -35.40 8.14 17.92
CA SER A 103 -36.31 7.29 18.68
C SER A 103 -35.93 7.18 20.16
N ILE A 104 -34.63 7.09 20.46
CA ILE A 104 -34.12 7.02 21.84
C ILE A 104 -34.09 8.39 22.49
N ALA A 105 -33.75 9.44 21.73
CA ALA A 105 -33.72 10.82 22.21
C ALA A 105 -35.09 11.30 22.74
N LYS A 106 -36.19 10.80 22.17
CA LYS A 106 -37.58 11.10 22.57
C LYS A 106 -38.04 10.37 23.84
N LEU A 107 -37.35 9.30 24.24
CA LEU A 107 -37.68 8.59 25.48
C LEU A 107 -37.09 9.35 26.66
N ALA A 108 -37.84 9.45 27.76
CA ALA A 108 -37.39 10.09 28.99
C ALA A 108 -37.48 9.13 30.19
N SER A 109 -36.56 9.30 31.14
CA SER A 109 -36.58 8.70 32.47
C SER A 109 -36.28 9.81 33.47
N ASP A 110 -37.13 9.99 34.49
CA ASP A 110 -37.01 11.04 35.51
C ASP A 110 -36.73 12.44 34.92
N ASP A 111 -37.53 12.84 33.93
CA ASP A 111 -37.46 14.13 33.21
C ASP A 111 -36.16 14.39 32.41
N ARG A 112 -35.29 13.39 32.25
CA ARG A 112 -34.08 13.44 31.41
C ARG A 112 -34.18 12.47 30.23
N SER A 113 -33.61 12.85 29.08
CA SER A 113 -33.58 11.96 27.90
C SER A 113 -32.83 10.65 28.22
N LEU A 114 -33.42 9.52 27.80
CA LEU A 114 -32.86 8.18 27.97
C LEU A 114 -31.48 8.07 27.32
N LEU A 115 -31.29 8.73 26.17
CA LEU A 115 -30.00 8.78 25.48
C LEU A 115 -28.93 9.41 26.37
N LEU A 116 -29.20 10.60 26.93
CA LEU A 116 -28.24 11.36 27.75
C LEU A 116 -27.94 10.67 29.08
N ALA A 117 -28.96 10.12 29.75
CA ALA A 117 -28.78 9.45 31.03
C ALA A 117 -27.97 8.16 30.89
N LYS A 118 -28.17 7.39 29.82
CA LYS A 118 -27.43 6.15 29.60
C LYS A 118 -25.95 6.41 29.25
N VAL A 119 -25.64 7.35 28.36
CA VAL A 119 -24.25 7.52 27.87
C VAL A 119 -23.26 7.95 28.95
N ILE A 120 -23.72 8.63 30.02
CA ILE A 120 -22.87 9.03 31.16
C ILE A 120 -22.85 8.01 32.30
N GLY A 121 -23.63 6.91 32.18
CA GLY A 121 -23.72 5.86 33.18
C GLY A 121 -24.72 6.11 34.33
N ASP A 122 -25.58 7.14 34.25
CA ASP A 122 -26.63 7.40 35.26
C ASP A 122 -27.73 6.31 35.23
N LEU A 123 -27.94 5.70 34.07
CA LEU A 123 -28.78 4.52 33.87
C LEU A 123 -27.94 3.37 33.36
N ASP A 124 -28.40 2.15 33.63
CA ASP A 124 -27.72 0.95 33.15
C ASP A 124 -27.65 0.93 31.61
N HIS A 125 -26.43 1.06 31.10
CA HIS A 125 -26.07 0.97 29.69
C HIS A 125 -25.48 -0.41 29.34
N GLY A 126 -25.10 -1.24 30.32
CA GLY A 126 -24.32 -2.47 30.12
C GLY A 126 -22.86 -2.25 29.70
N GLY A 127 -22.55 -1.16 28.98
CA GLY A 127 -21.21 -0.70 28.64
C GLY A 127 -20.63 0.36 29.59
N GLU A 128 -21.26 0.54 30.76
CA GLU A 128 -20.93 1.59 31.74
C GLU A 128 -20.95 3.02 31.16
N GLN A 129 -20.03 3.89 31.57
CA GLN A 129 -19.93 5.26 31.09
C GLN A 129 -19.22 5.30 29.73
N VAL A 130 -19.95 5.73 28.69
CA VAL A 130 -19.45 5.88 27.33
C VAL A 130 -18.87 7.28 27.11
N LEU A 131 -19.54 8.31 27.61
CA LEU A 131 -19.10 9.70 27.54
C LEU A 131 -18.97 10.29 28.94
N LYS A 132 -17.94 11.11 29.16
CA LYS A 132 -17.85 11.88 30.41
C LYS A 132 -18.95 12.95 30.44
N PRO A 133 -19.56 13.21 31.62
CA PRO A 133 -20.36 14.41 31.82
C PRO A 133 -19.60 15.65 31.36
N ASP A 134 -20.30 16.60 30.74
CA ASP A 134 -19.75 17.88 30.24
C ASP A 134 -18.64 17.76 29.17
N SER A 135 -18.46 16.58 28.56
CA SER A 135 -17.59 16.45 27.38
C SER A 135 -18.20 17.09 26.14
N THR A 136 -17.39 17.47 25.16
CA THR A 136 -17.86 17.97 23.84
C THR A 136 -18.88 17.01 23.21
N GLY A 137 -18.58 15.71 23.23
CA GLY A 137 -19.47 14.67 22.70
C GLY A 137 -20.81 14.61 23.43
N PHE A 138 -20.81 14.81 24.74
CA PHE A 138 -22.04 14.88 25.53
C PHE A 138 -22.88 16.11 25.15
N HIS A 139 -22.27 17.28 25.04
CA HIS A 139 -22.97 18.52 24.63
C HIS A 139 -23.53 18.43 23.20
N ILE A 140 -22.85 17.73 22.29
CA ILE A 140 -23.38 17.44 20.94
C ILE A 140 -24.66 16.61 21.03
N LEU A 141 -24.70 15.57 21.88
CA LEU A 141 -25.92 14.78 22.11
C LEU A 141 -27.03 15.60 22.78
N GLU A 142 -26.71 16.50 23.71
CA GLU A 142 -27.70 17.39 24.33
C GLU A 142 -28.39 18.27 23.29
N GLU A 143 -27.61 18.84 22.36
CA GLU A 143 -28.15 19.63 21.26
C GLU A 143 -29.02 18.80 20.32
N PHE A 144 -28.64 17.56 20.02
CA PHE A 144 -29.48 16.66 19.21
C PHE A 144 -30.81 16.35 19.90
N VAL A 145 -30.78 15.99 21.20
CA VAL A 145 -31.99 15.73 21.99
C VAL A 145 -32.89 16.96 22.02
N ARG A 146 -32.32 18.15 22.18
CA ARG A 146 -33.06 19.41 22.12
C ARG A 146 -33.72 19.60 20.75
N ARG A 147 -32.99 19.42 19.65
CA ARG A 147 -33.51 19.55 18.27
C ARG A 147 -34.66 18.58 17.99
N VAL A 148 -34.55 17.35 18.48
CA VAL A 148 -35.56 16.31 18.29
C VAL A 148 -36.84 16.59 19.10
N ASN A 149 -36.70 17.11 20.33
CA ASN A 149 -37.83 17.29 21.25
C ASN A 149 -38.47 18.69 21.18
N ASP A 150 -37.72 19.72 20.79
CA ASP A 150 -38.25 21.06 20.53
C ASP A 150 -37.62 21.66 19.26
N PRO A 151 -38.13 21.28 18.07
CA PRO A 151 -37.65 21.80 16.79
C PRO A 151 -37.86 23.32 16.63
N SER A 152 -38.72 23.92 17.47
CA SER A 152 -39.13 25.33 17.39
C SER A 152 -38.34 26.26 18.31
N ALA A 153 -37.68 25.72 19.34
CA ALA A 153 -36.81 26.46 20.23
C ALA A 153 -35.59 27.01 19.49
N LYS A 154 -35.46 28.33 19.47
CA LYS A 154 -34.22 29.03 19.12
C LYS A 154 -33.40 29.30 20.38
N ARG A 155 -32.09 28.97 20.38
CA ARG A 155 -31.10 29.91 20.94
C ARG A 155 -29.64 29.74 20.47
N ALA A 156 -29.00 30.92 20.43
CA ALA A 156 -27.58 31.33 20.52
C ALA A 156 -26.58 30.30 21.12
N VAL A 157 -25.31 30.17 20.71
CA VAL A 157 -24.40 30.96 19.86
C VAL A 157 -23.20 30.07 19.47
N ALA A 158 -22.56 30.43 18.35
CA ALA A 158 -21.23 30.01 17.87
C ALA A 158 -20.99 28.50 17.73
N THR A 159 -21.15 28.00 16.51
CA THR A 159 -20.12 27.11 15.94
C THR A 159 -18.80 27.91 16.01
N PRO A 160 -17.78 27.51 16.79
CA PRO A 160 -16.48 28.15 16.69
C PRO A 160 -15.91 27.82 15.31
N GLY A 161 -15.65 28.84 14.49
CA GLY A 161 -15.06 28.75 13.16
C GLY A 161 -16.02 28.21 12.10
N ASP A 162 -16.24 28.98 11.03
CA ASP A 162 -16.81 28.45 9.79
C ASP A 162 -15.90 27.29 9.32
N LEU A 163 -16.49 26.21 8.80
CA LEU A 163 -15.70 25.23 8.05
C LEU A 163 -14.98 25.99 6.95
N ASP A 164 -13.69 25.73 6.75
CA ASP A 164 -12.99 26.31 5.63
C ASP A 164 -13.62 25.79 4.34
N GLU A 165 -14.44 26.63 3.70
CA GLU A 165 -15.18 26.27 2.48
C GLU A 165 -14.25 26.22 1.24
N ARG A 166 -12.98 26.61 1.40
CA ARG A 166 -11.99 26.52 0.32
C ARG A 166 -11.82 25.07 -0.13
N PRO A 167 -11.65 24.80 -1.45
CA PRO A 167 -11.29 23.47 -1.94
C PRO A 167 -10.09 22.88 -1.18
N PHE A 168 -10.12 21.57 -0.88
CA PHE A 168 -9.14 20.95 0.00
C PHE A 168 -7.69 21.15 -0.49
N PHE A 169 -7.45 21.13 -1.80
CA PHE A 169 -6.12 21.33 -2.39
C PHE A 169 -5.79 22.79 -2.76
N GLU A 170 -6.59 23.78 -2.34
CA GLU A 170 -6.29 25.19 -2.61
C GLU A 170 -4.94 25.61 -1.99
N GLY A 171 -4.02 26.16 -2.78
CA GLY A 171 -2.68 26.54 -2.30
C GLY A 171 -1.70 25.37 -2.22
N VAL A 172 -2.05 24.20 -2.75
CA VAL A 172 -1.14 23.06 -2.92
C VAL A 172 -0.53 23.10 -4.32
N THR A 173 0.79 22.99 -4.39
CA THR A 173 1.53 22.81 -5.65
C THR A 173 1.34 21.37 -6.10
N MET A 174 0.81 21.19 -7.31
CA MET A 174 0.71 19.88 -7.95
C MET A 174 1.90 19.65 -8.88
N LEU A 175 2.37 18.40 -8.96
CA LEU A 175 3.30 17.97 -9.99
C LEU A 175 2.71 18.18 -11.39
N ASP A 176 3.54 18.67 -12.31
CA ASP A 176 3.24 18.57 -13.73
C ASP A 176 3.35 17.12 -14.24
N ASP A 177 2.83 16.86 -15.43
CA ASP A 177 2.76 15.52 -16.01
C ASP A 177 4.12 14.85 -16.20
N ARG A 178 5.16 15.62 -16.52
CA ARG A 178 6.50 15.07 -16.74
C ARG A 178 7.12 14.64 -15.41
N ARG A 179 6.96 15.45 -14.36
CA ARG A 179 7.42 15.10 -13.02
C ARG A 179 6.61 13.95 -12.43
N LEU A 180 5.30 13.92 -12.63
CA LEU A 180 4.44 12.83 -12.20
C LEU A 180 4.84 11.51 -12.85
N LEU A 181 4.99 11.50 -14.19
CA LEU A 181 5.41 10.31 -14.91
C LEU A 181 6.79 9.84 -14.47
N ARG A 182 7.74 10.77 -14.28
CA ARG A 182 9.07 10.43 -13.75
C ARG A 182 9.00 9.78 -12.37
N ARG A 183 8.22 10.34 -11.44
CA ARG A 183 8.00 9.76 -10.10
C ARG A 183 7.39 8.36 -10.22
N ALA A 184 6.39 8.19 -11.07
CA ALA A 184 5.72 6.91 -11.28
C ALA A 184 6.67 5.84 -11.85
N THR A 185 7.44 6.13 -12.91
CA THR A 185 8.35 5.14 -13.52
C THR A 185 9.53 4.79 -12.61
N LEU A 186 10.03 5.76 -11.83
CA LEU A 186 11.07 5.49 -10.82
C LEU A 186 10.53 4.63 -9.68
N SER A 187 9.36 4.98 -9.14
CA SER A 187 8.74 4.26 -8.03
C SER A 187 8.33 2.83 -8.41
N LEU A 188 7.73 2.66 -9.59
CA LEU A 188 7.20 1.38 -10.06
C LEU A 188 8.26 0.50 -10.74
N ALA A 189 9.06 1.05 -11.66
CA ALA A 189 9.96 0.26 -12.51
C ALA A 189 11.45 0.58 -12.33
N GLY A 190 11.80 1.52 -11.43
CA GLY A 190 13.20 1.84 -11.17
C GLY A 190 13.96 2.39 -12.39
N ARG A 191 13.25 3.05 -13.32
CA ARG A 191 13.81 3.66 -14.53
C ARG A 191 13.26 5.06 -14.80
N LEU A 192 14.01 5.83 -15.57
CA LEU A 192 13.53 7.11 -16.10
C LEU A 192 12.48 6.87 -17.20
N PRO A 193 11.54 7.81 -17.39
CA PRO A 193 10.57 7.72 -18.47
C PRO A 193 11.28 7.86 -19.82
N THR A 194 10.78 7.16 -20.83
CA THR A 194 11.26 7.26 -22.21
C THR A 194 10.67 8.49 -22.90
N GLU A 195 11.33 8.97 -23.96
CA GLU A 195 10.81 10.07 -24.79
C GLU A 195 9.42 9.77 -25.37
N ALA A 196 9.13 8.51 -25.69
CA ALA A 196 7.84 8.09 -26.20
C ALA A 196 6.75 8.20 -25.12
N GLU A 197 7.03 7.77 -23.88
CA GLU A 197 6.11 7.89 -22.75
C GLU A 197 5.86 9.36 -22.38
N LEU A 198 6.91 10.19 -22.38
CA LEU A 198 6.78 11.64 -22.16
C LEU A 198 5.94 12.32 -23.25
N ALA A 199 6.06 11.88 -24.50
CA ALA A 199 5.25 12.38 -25.60
C ALA A 199 3.78 11.94 -25.47
N GLU A 200 3.52 10.72 -24.98
CA GLU A 200 2.17 10.17 -24.81
C GLU A 200 1.34 10.98 -23.80
N VAL A 201 1.94 11.33 -22.66
CA VAL A 201 1.27 12.11 -21.61
C VAL A 201 1.29 13.62 -21.88
N SER A 202 1.93 14.07 -22.96
CA SER A 202 1.99 15.48 -23.29
C SER A 202 0.68 16.01 -23.89
N VAL A 203 0.23 17.15 -23.36
CA VAL A 203 -0.92 17.91 -23.89
C VAL A 203 -0.78 18.23 -25.39
N ALA A 204 0.44 18.24 -25.94
CA ALA A 204 0.72 18.50 -27.35
C ALA A 204 0.22 17.38 -28.29
N LYS A 205 0.22 16.11 -27.86
CA LYS A 205 -0.39 15.01 -28.64
C LYS A 205 -1.93 15.03 -28.52
N LEU A 206 -2.43 15.46 -27.36
CA LEU A 206 -3.87 15.52 -27.05
C LEU A 206 -4.56 16.72 -27.73
N SER A 207 -3.84 17.82 -27.97
CA SER A 207 -4.34 19.01 -28.71
C SER A 207 -4.31 18.87 -30.24
N ALA A 208 -3.66 17.84 -30.80
CA ALA A 208 -3.80 17.50 -32.22
C ALA A 208 -5.23 17.01 -32.58
N VAL A 209 -6.07 16.76 -31.58
CA VAL A 209 -7.50 16.44 -31.72
C VAL A 209 -8.38 17.69 -31.87
N GLN A 210 -7.88 18.91 -31.60
CA GLN A 210 -8.73 20.12 -31.48
C GLN A 210 -8.26 21.29 -32.35
N GLN A 211 -8.56 21.25 -33.65
CA GLN A 211 -8.56 22.45 -34.49
C GLN A 211 -9.90 23.20 -34.51
N ASN A 212 -10.92 22.79 -33.76
CA ASN A 212 -12.19 23.54 -33.71
C ASN A 212 -12.92 23.35 -32.38
N LEU A 213 -13.33 24.48 -31.77
CA LEU A 213 -14.45 24.69 -30.82
C LEU A 213 -14.12 25.01 -29.34
N THR A 214 -14.94 25.93 -28.82
CA THR A 214 -14.90 26.68 -27.56
C THR A 214 -15.61 25.99 -26.39
N ASP A 215 -15.17 26.31 -25.16
CA ASP A 215 -15.87 26.22 -23.87
C ASP A 215 -16.68 24.92 -23.61
N GLY A 216 -15.96 23.80 -23.65
CA GLY A 216 -16.30 22.48 -23.10
C GLY A 216 -15.07 21.59 -22.87
N LEU A 217 -13.87 22.19 -23.00
CA LEU A 217 -12.60 21.55 -23.35
C LEU A 217 -11.90 20.81 -22.19
N ASN A 218 -12.14 21.23 -20.94
CA ASN A 218 -11.35 20.74 -19.81
C ASN A 218 -11.63 19.27 -19.52
N ALA A 219 -12.89 18.82 -19.57
CA ALA A 219 -13.22 17.43 -19.24
C ALA A 219 -12.68 16.43 -20.29
N GLU A 220 -12.77 16.75 -21.58
CA GLU A 220 -12.26 15.87 -22.64
C GLU A 220 -10.72 15.83 -22.67
N ILE A 221 -10.05 16.96 -22.40
CA ILE A 221 -8.59 17.00 -22.28
C ILE A 221 -8.12 16.21 -21.06
N GLU A 222 -8.76 16.38 -19.90
CA GLU A 222 -8.42 15.63 -18.69
C GLU A 222 -8.68 14.14 -18.85
N ASP A 223 -9.77 13.76 -19.52
CA ASP A 223 -10.09 12.37 -19.85
C ASP A 223 -9.09 11.76 -20.85
N ALA A 224 -8.67 12.51 -21.87
CA ALA A 224 -7.65 12.06 -22.81
C ALA A 224 -6.25 11.98 -22.15
N ARG A 225 -5.93 12.92 -21.25
CA ARG A 225 -4.73 12.91 -20.41
C ARG A 225 -4.72 11.70 -19.49
N ARG A 226 -5.82 11.44 -18.78
CA ARG A 226 -6.01 10.26 -17.92
C ARG A 226 -5.76 8.98 -18.70
N ARG A 227 -6.37 8.81 -19.88
CA ARG A 227 -6.12 7.64 -20.74
C ARG A 227 -4.65 7.46 -21.14
N GLY A 228 -3.98 8.55 -21.51
CA GLY A 228 -2.56 8.51 -21.87
C GLY A 228 -1.69 8.03 -20.71
N PHE A 229 -1.98 8.49 -19.48
CA PHE A 229 -1.33 7.97 -18.29
C PHE A 229 -1.68 6.51 -18.00
N GLU A 230 -2.96 6.14 -18.09
CA GLU A 230 -3.41 4.76 -17.83
C GLU A 230 -2.70 3.77 -18.77
N GLU A 231 -2.55 4.10 -20.06
CA GLU A 231 -1.82 3.27 -21.03
C GLU A 231 -0.32 3.15 -20.69
N VAL A 232 0.34 4.27 -20.38
CA VAL A 232 1.76 4.25 -20.01
C VAL A 232 1.98 3.46 -18.71
N LEU A 233 1.16 3.71 -17.68
CA LEU A 233 1.26 3.03 -16.39
C LEU A 233 0.98 1.53 -16.50
N ASP A 234 0.00 1.12 -17.29
CA ASP A 234 -0.30 -0.30 -17.52
C ASP A 234 0.85 -1.01 -18.27
N ASN A 235 1.56 -0.33 -19.18
CA ASN A 235 2.78 -0.85 -19.79
C ASN A 235 3.94 -0.97 -18.78
N VAL A 236 4.18 0.08 -18.00
CA VAL A 236 5.21 0.09 -16.94
C VAL A 236 4.96 -1.04 -15.94
N MET A 237 3.71 -1.27 -15.54
CA MET A 237 3.34 -2.31 -14.58
C MET A 237 3.28 -3.73 -15.18
N ARG A 238 3.69 -3.92 -16.44
CA ARG A 238 3.97 -5.25 -17.02
C ARG A 238 5.45 -5.60 -17.04
N GLU A 239 6.31 -4.67 -16.68
CA GLU A 239 7.75 -4.91 -16.58
C GLU A 239 8.10 -5.75 -15.34
N ASP A 240 9.14 -6.58 -15.45
CA ASP A 240 9.60 -7.40 -14.33
C ASP A 240 9.97 -6.58 -13.09
N ALA A 241 10.50 -5.37 -13.31
CA ALA A 241 10.85 -4.42 -12.25
C ALA A 241 9.63 -4.00 -11.40
N PHE A 242 8.44 -3.87 -12.00
CA PHE A 242 7.21 -3.59 -11.24
C PHE A 242 6.88 -4.71 -10.28
N TYR A 243 7.01 -5.96 -10.70
CA TYR A 243 6.72 -7.08 -9.82
C TYR A 243 7.76 -7.23 -8.70
N GLU A 244 9.02 -6.85 -8.92
CA GLU A 244 9.99 -6.70 -7.82
C GLU A 244 9.52 -5.67 -6.79
N ARG A 245 9.11 -4.49 -7.25
CA ARG A 245 8.60 -3.41 -6.41
C ARG A 245 7.31 -3.80 -5.66
N LEU A 246 6.43 -4.54 -6.32
CA LEU A 246 5.17 -5.03 -5.77
C LEU A 246 5.42 -5.98 -4.60
N ARG A 247 6.33 -6.94 -4.79
CA ARG A 247 6.75 -7.89 -3.73
C ARG A 247 7.39 -7.16 -2.56
N GLU A 248 8.23 -6.16 -2.83
CA GLU A 248 8.81 -5.29 -1.79
C GLU A 248 7.71 -4.61 -0.96
N GLY A 249 6.76 -3.94 -1.62
CA GLY A 249 5.69 -3.21 -0.94
C GLY A 249 4.75 -4.09 -0.12
N PHE A 250 4.37 -5.26 -0.64
CA PHE A 250 3.52 -6.19 0.12
C PHE A 250 4.25 -6.90 1.25
N ASN A 251 5.58 -7.08 1.16
CA ASN A 251 6.34 -7.59 2.29
C ASN A 251 6.39 -6.58 3.44
N ASP A 252 6.39 -5.27 3.18
CA ASP A 252 6.28 -4.26 4.24
C ASP A 252 4.96 -4.36 5.02
N ILE A 253 3.92 -4.95 4.41
CA ILE A 253 2.61 -5.20 5.03
C ILE A 253 2.58 -6.56 5.73
N PHE A 254 2.83 -7.64 4.98
CA PHE A 254 2.64 -9.02 5.48
C PHE A 254 3.85 -9.58 6.24
N LEU A 255 5.04 -9.02 6.04
CA LEU A 255 6.29 -9.39 6.71
C LEU A 255 6.65 -10.87 6.60
N THR A 256 6.17 -11.57 5.57
CA THR A 256 6.32 -13.03 5.43
C THR A 256 7.74 -13.48 5.09
N LEU A 257 8.62 -12.56 4.66
CA LEU A 257 10.06 -12.83 4.55
C LEU A 257 10.72 -12.96 5.93
N GLY A 258 10.07 -12.45 6.98
CA GLY A 258 10.58 -12.40 8.35
C GLY A 258 10.18 -13.58 9.22
N VAL A 259 10.51 -14.80 8.81
CA VAL A 259 10.28 -16.00 9.65
C VAL A 259 11.47 -16.25 10.58
N ASP A 260 11.20 -16.51 11.85
CA ASP A 260 12.23 -16.86 12.84
C ASP A 260 12.86 -18.22 12.52
N GLY A 261 14.15 -18.39 12.86
CA GLY A 261 14.89 -19.62 12.61
C GLY A 261 15.16 -19.89 11.12
N ASN A 262 15.34 -21.17 10.78
CA ASN A 262 15.60 -21.63 9.42
C ASN A 262 14.28 -21.94 8.70
N PRO A 263 13.95 -21.29 7.57
CA PRO A 263 12.65 -21.46 6.89
C PRO A 263 12.31 -22.92 6.52
N ASP A 264 13.30 -23.70 6.10
CA ASP A 264 13.18 -25.14 5.79
C ASP A 264 12.86 -26.03 7.02
N SER A 265 12.87 -25.45 8.22
CA SER A 265 12.43 -26.10 9.46
C SER A 265 11.17 -25.47 10.05
N THR A 266 11.00 -24.15 9.89
CA THR A 266 9.90 -23.41 10.52
C THR A 266 8.69 -23.22 9.63
N VAL A 267 8.83 -23.32 8.31
CA VAL A 267 7.74 -23.29 7.32
C VAL A 267 7.35 -24.71 6.95
N LEU A 268 8.33 -25.57 6.66
CA LEU A 268 8.10 -27.00 6.42
C LEU A 268 8.35 -27.80 7.69
N SER A 269 7.29 -28.01 8.46
CA SER A 269 7.37 -28.67 9.76
C SER A 269 7.85 -30.12 9.68
N TYR A 270 8.60 -30.56 10.70
CA TYR A 270 9.04 -31.96 10.82
C TYR A 270 7.87 -32.96 10.82
N GLU A 271 6.73 -32.65 11.42
CA GLU A 271 5.57 -33.55 11.50
C GLU A 271 4.97 -33.93 10.13
N HIS A 272 5.07 -33.08 9.12
CA HIS A 272 4.46 -33.33 7.79
C HIS A 272 5.48 -33.49 6.67
N PHE A 273 6.71 -33.00 6.86
CA PHE A 273 7.75 -32.96 5.83
C PHE A 273 9.08 -33.56 6.31
N GLU A 274 9.06 -34.48 7.28
CA GLU A 274 10.27 -35.11 7.88
C GLU A 274 11.30 -35.57 6.85
N LYS A 275 10.85 -36.22 5.78
CA LYS A 275 11.73 -36.89 4.80
C LYS A 275 12.23 -35.98 3.68
N THR A 276 11.56 -34.85 3.46
CA THR A 276 11.71 -34.05 2.24
C THR A 276 12.27 -32.66 2.52
N ARG A 277 11.97 -32.07 3.69
CA ARG A 277 12.31 -30.67 4.00
C ARG A 277 13.82 -30.38 4.00
N LEU A 278 14.67 -31.37 4.27
CA LEU A 278 16.14 -31.25 4.34
C LEU A 278 16.87 -31.89 3.14
N TRP A 279 16.20 -32.09 2.01
CA TRP A 279 16.75 -32.76 0.82
C TRP A 279 18.13 -32.25 0.37
N TYR A 280 18.42 -30.96 0.59
CA TYR A 280 19.68 -30.33 0.19
C TYR A 280 20.91 -30.90 0.93
N GLN A 281 20.71 -31.55 2.07
CA GLN A 281 21.79 -32.18 2.85
C GLN A 281 22.39 -33.40 2.16
N ASP A 282 21.57 -34.11 1.37
CA ASP A 282 21.95 -35.31 0.64
C ASP A 282 22.14 -35.03 -0.87
N TYR A 283 22.16 -33.76 -1.29
CA TYR A 283 22.30 -33.38 -2.69
C TYR A 283 23.72 -33.65 -3.19
N ASP A 284 23.83 -34.36 -4.32
CA ASP A 284 25.11 -34.78 -4.86
C ASP A 284 25.88 -33.61 -5.51
N LEU A 285 26.89 -33.12 -4.79
CA LEU A 285 27.85 -32.12 -5.24
C LEU A 285 29.25 -32.73 -5.50
N SER A 286 29.35 -34.05 -5.65
CA SER A 286 30.63 -34.75 -5.84
C SER A 286 31.34 -34.39 -7.15
N HIS A 287 30.61 -33.84 -8.12
CA HIS A 287 31.17 -33.33 -9.38
C HIS A 287 32.08 -32.09 -9.21
N ILE A 288 32.04 -31.42 -8.06
CA ILE A 288 32.94 -30.31 -7.71
C ILE A 288 34.13 -30.90 -6.98
N ASP A 289 35.32 -30.94 -7.59
CA ASP A 289 36.50 -31.59 -7.02
C ASP A 289 37.04 -30.87 -5.77
N ASP A 290 37.07 -29.53 -5.81
CA ASP A 290 37.57 -28.70 -4.70
C ASP A 290 36.61 -28.71 -3.51
N GLU A 291 37.13 -29.05 -2.33
CA GLU A 291 36.33 -29.20 -1.11
C GLU A 291 35.70 -27.88 -0.65
N LYS A 292 36.42 -26.75 -0.82
CA LYS A 292 35.94 -25.44 -0.40
C LYS A 292 34.83 -24.96 -1.33
N GLU A 293 35.02 -25.11 -2.64
CA GLU A 293 33.99 -24.80 -3.65
C GLU A 293 32.75 -25.68 -3.45
N ARG A 294 32.93 -26.98 -3.19
CA ARG A 294 31.82 -27.90 -2.90
C ARG A 294 31.03 -27.46 -1.67
N ARG A 295 31.72 -27.06 -0.60
CA ARG A 295 31.09 -26.55 0.63
C ARG A 295 30.36 -25.23 0.39
N GLN A 296 30.94 -24.32 -0.39
CA GLN A 296 30.29 -23.06 -0.77
C GLN A 296 29.04 -23.30 -1.63
N ALA A 297 29.10 -24.24 -2.57
CA ALA A 297 27.95 -24.65 -3.37
C ALA A 297 26.82 -25.22 -2.48
N GLY A 298 27.16 -26.05 -1.48
CA GLY A 298 26.19 -26.55 -0.51
C GLY A 298 25.53 -25.43 0.32
N TYR A 299 26.29 -24.43 0.74
CA TYR A 299 25.73 -23.25 1.42
C TYR A 299 24.83 -22.42 0.50
N LYS A 300 25.24 -22.21 -0.75
CA LYS A 300 24.42 -21.53 -1.75
C LYS A 300 23.10 -22.27 -1.99
N LEU A 301 23.16 -23.60 -2.17
CA LEU A 301 21.99 -24.46 -2.36
C LEU A 301 20.97 -24.31 -1.21
N ALA A 302 21.44 -24.37 0.03
CA ALA A 302 20.59 -24.19 1.21
C ALA A 302 20.01 -22.78 1.30
N ASN A 303 20.81 -21.75 0.99
CA ASN A 303 20.35 -20.35 1.02
C ASN A 303 19.31 -20.07 -0.07
N ASP A 304 19.55 -20.55 -1.30
CA ASP A 304 18.62 -20.39 -2.42
C ASP A 304 17.30 -21.10 -2.15
N TYR A 305 17.33 -22.32 -1.60
CA TYR A 305 16.12 -23.04 -1.19
C TYR A 305 15.32 -22.28 -0.13
N ARG A 306 15.99 -21.77 0.91
CA ARG A 306 15.35 -20.97 1.96
C ARG A 306 14.77 -19.67 1.42
N ALA A 307 15.50 -18.98 0.55
CA ALA A 307 15.03 -17.76 -0.11
C ALA A 307 13.82 -18.05 -1.00
N ALA A 308 13.84 -19.16 -1.74
CA ALA A 308 12.73 -19.57 -2.59
C ALA A 308 11.47 -19.89 -1.75
N LEU A 309 11.65 -20.61 -0.64
CA LEU A 309 10.56 -20.94 0.28
C LEU A 309 9.94 -19.70 0.92
N LEU A 310 10.75 -18.70 1.32
CA LEU A 310 10.23 -17.44 1.84
C LEU A 310 9.53 -16.60 0.75
N GLY A 311 9.90 -16.77 -0.51
CA GLY A 311 9.35 -16.01 -1.64
C GLY A 311 7.93 -16.40 -2.06
N GLU A 312 7.45 -17.59 -1.71
CA GLU A 312 6.15 -18.12 -2.18
C GLU A 312 4.94 -17.18 -1.97
N PRO A 313 4.78 -16.52 -0.80
CA PRO A 313 3.68 -15.58 -0.59
C PRO A 313 3.72 -14.39 -1.54
N MET A 314 4.92 -13.82 -1.71
CA MET A 314 5.12 -12.68 -2.61
C MET A 314 4.96 -13.09 -4.08
N LYS A 315 5.30 -14.35 -4.41
CA LYS A 315 5.08 -14.91 -5.75
C LYS A 315 3.61 -15.18 -6.05
N LEU A 316 2.78 -15.49 -5.07
CA LEU A 316 1.32 -15.56 -5.25
C LEU A 316 0.76 -14.19 -5.64
N ILE A 317 1.15 -13.13 -4.91
CA ILE A 317 0.73 -11.76 -5.20
C ILE A 317 1.16 -11.35 -6.61
N GLU A 318 2.43 -11.58 -6.95
CA GLU A 318 2.95 -11.35 -8.30
C GLU A 318 2.14 -12.12 -9.35
N TYR A 319 1.88 -13.41 -9.12
CA TYR A 319 1.16 -14.25 -10.08
C TYR A 319 -0.26 -13.73 -10.31
N ILE A 320 -0.97 -13.31 -9.27
CA ILE A 320 -2.31 -12.72 -9.38
C ILE A 320 -2.27 -11.46 -10.25
N VAL A 321 -1.38 -10.51 -9.90
CA VAL A 321 -1.31 -9.21 -10.58
C VAL A 321 -0.75 -9.33 -12.00
N ARG A 322 0.21 -10.23 -12.24
CA ARG A 322 0.82 -10.46 -13.56
C ARG A 322 -0.18 -11.08 -14.55
N ASN A 323 -1.16 -11.84 -14.06
CA ASN A 323 -2.12 -12.55 -14.89
C ASN A 323 -3.52 -11.91 -14.91
N ASP A 324 -3.64 -10.64 -14.48
CA ASP A 324 -4.92 -9.91 -14.48
C ASP A 324 -6.05 -10.63 -13.72
N ARG A 325 -5.68 -11.36 -12.67
CA ARG A 325 -6.64 -12.09 -11.84
C ARG A 325 -7.28 -11.16 -10.82
N PRO A 326 -8.56 -11.41 -10.43
CA PRO A 326 -9.18 -10.68 -9.34
C PRO A 326 -8.34 -10.78 -8.07
N PHE A 327 -8.03 -9.66 -7.45
CA PHE A 327 -7.09 -9.65 -6.33
C PHE A 327 -7.61 -10.39 -5.09
N THR A 328 -8.92 -10.71 -5.03
CA THR A 328 -9.51 -11.60 -4.02
C THR A 328 -8.90 -13.00 -4.00
N GLU A 329 -8.23 -13.43 -5.08
CA GLU A 329 -7.42 -14.65 -5.10
C GLU A 329 -6.35 -14.67 -3.99
N ILE A 330 -5.93 -13.52 -3.45
CA ILE A 330 -4.99 -13.46 -2.32
C ILE A 330 -5.51 -14.19 -1.06
N VAL A 331 -6.82 -14.35 -0.90
CA VAL A 331 -7.46 -15.11 0.19
C VAL A 331 -8.28 -16.30 -0.28
N THR A 332 -8.56 -16.44 -1.59
CA THR A 332 -9.39 -17.53 -2.13
C THR A 332 -8.62 -18.56 -2.95
N ALA A 333 -7.37 -18.28 -3.34
CA ALA A 333 -6.56 -19.22 -4.12
C ALA A 333 -6.47 -20.58 -3.42
N ASP A 334 -6.78 -21.65 -4.15
CA ASP A 334 -6.67 -23.04 -3.67
C ASP A 334 -5.34 -23.69 -4.09
N TYR A 335 -4.37 -22.86 -4.50
CA TYR A 335 -3.04 -23.23 -4.97
C TYR A 335 -1.96 -22.37 -4.31
N ILE A 336 -0.76 -22.94 -4.17
CA ILE A 336 0.45 -22.27 -3.69
C ILE A 336 1.47 -22.14 -4.84
N MET A 337 2.30 -21.12 -4.80
CA MET A 337 3.41 -20.98 -5.75
C MET A 337 4.59 -21.82 -5.29
N VAL A 338 5.05 -22.75 -6.14
CA VAL A 338 6.12 -23.70 -5.80
C VAL A 338 7.24 -23.59 -6.82
N SER A 339 8.49 -23.56 -6.37
CA SER A 339 9.67 -23.63 -7.23
C SER A 339 10.24 -25.03 -7.33
N PRO A 340 11.17 -25.34 -8.27
CA PRO A 340 11.85 -26.62 -8.29
C PRO A 340 12.43 -27.01 -6.92
N TYR A 341 13.00 -26.03 -6.19
CA TYR A 341 13.64 -26.28 -4.91
C TYR A 341 12.61 -26.48 -3.80
N THR A 342 11.53 -25.71 -3.78
CA THR A 342 10.48 -25.88 -2.76
C THR A 342 9.61 -27.11 -3.04
N ALA A 343 9.44 -27.51 -4.30
CA ALA A 343 8.80 -28.77 -4.68
C ALA A 343 9.52 -29.99 -4.10
N ARG A 344 10.85 -29.97 -4.02
CA ARG A 344 11.64 -31.01 -3.35
C ARG A 344 11.36 -31.02 -1.85
N GLY A 345 11.25 -29.83 -1.23
CA GLY A 345 10.85 -29.67 0.17
C GLY A 345 9.44 -30.21 0.47
N TYR A 346 8.48 -29.94 -0.41
CA TYR A 346 7.11 -30.48 -0.33
C TYR A 346 7.00 -31.96 -0.71
N GLY A 347 8.04 -32.56 -1.29
CA GLY A 347 8.03 -33.97 -1.71
C GLY A 347 7.28 -34.24 -3.01
N ILE A 348 7.09 -33.22 -3.85
CA ILE A 348 6.29 -33.28 -5.09
C ILE A 348 7.11 -32.94 -6.35
N PHE A 349 8.42 -32.84 -6.23
CA PHE A 349 9.30 -32.47 -7.36
C PHE A 349 9.16 -33.40 -8.55
N ASP A 350 9.13 -34.73 -8.34
CA ASP A 350 9.03 -35.70 -9.44
C ASP A 350 7.71 -35.57 -10.21
N GLU A 351 6.64 -35.11 -9.55
CA GLU A 351 5.33 -34.85 -10.18
C GLU A 351 5.32 -33.55 -11.01
N LEU A 352 6.20 -32.60 -10.67
CA LEU A 352 6.23 -31.25 -11.26
C LEU A 352 7.42 -31.00 -12.18
N LYS A 353 8.42 -31.87 -12.20
CA LYS A 353 9.69 -31.66 -12.91
C LYS A 353 9.51 -31.24 -14.37
N GLU A 354 8.55 -31.82 -15.08
CA GLU A 354 8.28 -31.53 -16.49
C GLU A 354 7.53 -30.20 -16.72
N GLN A 355 6.99 -29.58 -15.67
CA GLN A 355 6.32 -28.28 -15.75
C GLN A 355 7.31 -27.11 -15.62
N PHE A 356 8.51 -27.35 -15.09
CA PHE A 356 9.56 -26.35 -14.99
C PHE A 356 10.37 -26.29 -16.29
N THR A 357 10.60 -25.08 -16.77
CA THR A 357 11.48 -24.80 -17.91
C THR A 357 12.93 -25.12 -17.53
N ASN A 358 13.34 -24.76 -16.32
CA ASN A 358 14.65 -25.03 -15.77
C ASN A 358 14.53 -25.63 -14.35
N PRO A 359 14.61 -26.96 -14.20
CA PRO A 359 14.55 -27.63 -12.90
C PRO A 359 15.68 -27.31 -11.91
N ASP A 360 16.71 -26.57 -12.37
CA ASP A 360 17.83 -26.07 -11.58
C ASP A 360 17.70 -24.58 -11.21
N ASP A 361 16.66 -23.88 -11.69
CA ASP A 361 16.35 -22.51 -11.27
C ASP A 361 15.57 -22.54 -9.93
N PRO A 362 16.16 -22.09 -8.81
CA PRO A 362 15.45 -22.05 -7.53
C PRO A 362 14.27 -21.07 -7.50
N PHE A 363 14.17 -20.14 -8.45
CA PHE A 363 13.23 -19.02 -8.44
C PHE A 363 12.24 -19.02 -9.63
N GLU A 364 12.16 -20.12 -10.38
CA GLU A 364 11.04 -20.39 -11.29
C GLU A 364 9.86 -20.92 -10.47
N TYR A 365 8.67 -20.29 -10.54
CA TYR A 365 7.51 -20.72 -9.73
C TYR A 365 6.33 -21.12 -10.61
N VAL A 366 5.64 -22.19 -10.21
CA VAL A 366 4.39 -22.64 -10.82
C VAL A 366 3.28 -22.78 -9.76
N PRO A 367 2.01 -22.54 -10.11
CA PRO A 367 0.89 -22.72 -9.20
C PRO A 367 0.57 -24.21 -9.01
N VAL A 368 0.43 -24.66 -7.76
CA VAL A 368 0.22 -26.08 -7.41
C VAL A 368 -0.86 -26.24 -6.35
N ARG A 369 -1.75 -27.21 -6.54
CA ARG A 369 -2.67 -27.67 -5.50
C ARG A 369 -1.99 -28.76 -4.67
N LEU A 370 -1.62 -28.44 -3.43
CA LEU A 370 -0.98 -29.41 -2.54
C LEU A 370 -1.96 -30.52 -2.16
N LYS A 371 -1.45 -31.76 -2.05
CA LYS A 371 -2.18 -32.86 -1.43
C LYS A 371 -2.39 -32.57 0.06
N ALA A 372 -3.45 -33.14 0.65
CA ALA A 372 -3.69 -33.01 2.08
C ALA A 372 -2.46 -33.50 2.88
N LEU A 373 -2.14 -32.81 3.98
CA LEU A 373 -0.95 -33.12 4.76
C LEU A 373 -1.08 -34.49 5.42
N VAL A 374 -0.02 -35.29 5.31
CA VAL A 374 0.09 -36.60 5.95
C VAL A 374 1.08 -36.46 7.10
N GLY A 375 0.61 -36.75 8.32
CA GLY A 375 1.44 -36.68 9.51
C GLY A 375 2.33 -37.91 9.65
N ARG A 376 3.26 -37.88 10.61
CA ARG A 376 4.05 -39.08 10.98
C ARG A 376 3.17 -40.14 11.63
N ASN A 377 2.06 -39.71 12.23
CA ASN A 377 0.99 -40.55 12.74
C ASN A 377 -0.33 -40.16 12.08
N ARG A 378 -1.20 -41.15 11.84
CA ARG A 378 -2.53 -40.94 11.23
C ARG A 378 -3.42 -39.94 12.00
N SER A 379 -3.17 -39.73 13.29
CA SER A 379 -3.90 -38.74 14.10
C SER A 379 -3.54 -37.29 13.76
N GLU A 380 -2.40 -37.06 13.12
CA GLU A 380 -1.93 -35.76 12.67
C GLU A 380 -2.24 -35.53 11.18
N ASP A 381 -2.83 -36.52 10.48
CA ASP A 381 -3.30 -36.34 9.10
C ASP A 381 -4.33 -35.21 9.04
N GLN A 382 -4.20 -34.39 8.00
CA GLN A 382 -5.15 -33.32 7.76
C GLN A 382 -6.47 -33.88 7.24
N ASP A 383 -7.58 -33.42 7.83
CA ASP A 383 -8.90 -33.72 7.30
C ASP A 383 -9.08 -33.03 5.95
N SER A 384 -9.37 -33.82 4.92
CA SER A 384 -9.71 -33.29 3.60
C SER A 384 -10.74 -34.17 2.92
N LYS A 385 -11.85 -33.55 2.49
CA LYS A 385 -12.87 -34.24 1.68
C LYS A 385 -12.48 -34.35 0.21
N THR A 386 -11.53 -33.54 -0.24
CA THR A 386 -11.10 -33.46 -1.64
C THR A 386 -9.78 -34.19 -1.89
N GLY A 387 -9.07 -34.61 -0.83
CA GLY A 387 -7.71 -35.15 -0.91
C GLY A 387 -6.63 -34.07 -1.07
N PHE A 388 -7.02 -32.80 -1.17
CA PHE A 388 -6.12 -31.65 -1.28
C PHE A 388 -6.06 -30.86 0.02
N TYR A 389 -4.94 -30.19 0.25
CA TYR A 389 -4.81 -29.18 1.29
C TYR A 389 -5.85 -28.08 1.05
N PRO A 390 -6.68 -27.71 2.03
CA PRO A 390 -7.69 -26.67 1.90
C PRO A 390 -7.04 -25.28 1.90
N HIS A 391 -6.23 -25.02 0.87
CA HIS A 391 -5.51 -23.75 0.70
C HIS A 391 -6.49 -22.60 0.48
N ALA A 392 -6.20 -21.45 1.08
CA ALA A 392 -6.96 -20.21 1.08
C ALA A 392 -6.00 -19.02 0.95
N GLY A 393 -5.23 -19.00 -0.14
CA GLY A 393 -4.17 -18.03 -0.41
C GLY A 393 -3.27 -17.81 0.82
N ILE A 394 -2.97 -16.53 1.09
CA ILE A 394 -2.10 -16.09 2.19
C ILE A 394 -2.58 -16.60 3.55
N LEU A 395 -3.90 -16.72 3.80
CA LEU A 395 -4.45 -17.12 5.11
C LEU A 395 -3.96 -18.48 5.57
N SER A 396 -3.68 -19.37 4.63
CA SER A 396 -3.24 -20.75 4.89
C SER A 396 -1.79 -21.02 4.51
N MET A 397 -1.06 -20.01 4.05
CA MET A 397 0.36 -20.18 3.74
C MET A 397 1.17 -20.42 5.01
N PHE A 398 2.05 -21.42 4.98
CA PHE A 398 2.87 -21.80 6.12
C PHE A 398 3.75 -20.65 6.61
N GLN A 399 4.22 -19.80 5.71
CA GLN A 399 5.01 -18.60 5.98
C GLN A 399 4.20 -17.58 6.79
N TYR A 400 2.95 -17.31 6.40
CA TYR A 400 2.05 -16.39 7.12
C TYR A 400 1.69 -16.95 8.51
N LEU A 401 1.38 -18.25 8.59
CA LEU A 401 1.07 -18.93 9.84
C LEU A 401 2.27 -18.98 10.80
N SER A 402 3.49 -19.09 10.28
CA SER A 402 4.73 -19.07 11.07
C SER A 402 5.17 -17.66 11.46
N ARG A 403 4.91 -16.66 10.60
CA ARG A 403 5.16 -15.24 10.91
C ARG A 403 4.26 -14.75 12.05
N TYR A 404 3.02 -15.20 12.07
CA TYR A 404 2.04 -14.87 13.10
C TYR A 404 1.70 -16.12 13.92
N PRO A 405 2.55 -16.50 14.90
CA PRO A 405 2.39 -17.73 15.66
C PRO A 405 1.19 -17.66 16.62
N THR A 406 0.80 -18.81 17.14
CA THR A 406 -0.16 -18.95 18.25
C THR A 406 0.53 -19.42 19.52
N THR A 407 -0.14 -19.31 20.66
CA THR A 407 0.30 -19.82 21.97
C THR A 407 -0.91 -20.33 22.76
N GLU A 408 -0.66 -20.98 23.90
CA GLU A 408 -1.71 -21.45 24.81
C GLU A 408 -2.69 -20.33 25.23
N THR A 409 -2.17 -19.11 25.38
CA THR A 409 -2.93 -17.93 25.83
C THR A 409 -3.52 -17.13 24.67
N ASN A 410 -2.78 -17.00 23.57
CA ASN A 410 -3.23 -16.22 22.42
C ASN A 410 -4.33 -16.95 21.62
N ARG A 411 -4.29 -18.28 21.53
CA ARG A 411 -5.37 -19.08 20.90
C ARG A 411 -5.77 -18.59 19.50
N ASN A 412 -4.77 -18.30 18.67
CA ASN A 412 -4.86 -17.73 17.31
C ASN A 412 -5.37 -16.28 17.21
N ARG A 413 -5.59 -15.57 18.32
CA ARG A 413 -6.04 -14.17 18.30
C ARG A 413 -5.06 -13.22 17.61
N LEU A 414 -3.76 -13.53 17.59
CA LEU A 414 -2.78 -12.77 16.80
C LEU A 414 -3.07 -12.90 15.31
N ARG A 415 -3.30 -14.13 14.81
CA ARG A 415 -3.65 -14.37 13.40
C ARG A 415 -4.97 -13.70 13.03
N ALA A 416 -5.96 -13.77 13.91
CA ALA A 416 -7.24 -13.09 13.71
C ALA A 416 -7.07 -11.56 13.68
N ARG A 417 -6.26 -10.98 14.57
CA ARG A 417 -5.93 -9.55 14.56
C ARG A 417 -5.29 -9.15 13.22
N MET A 418 -4.27 -9.89 12.79
CA MET A 418 -3.59 -9.59 11.53
C MET A 418 -4.50 -9.82 10.32
N TYR A 419 -5.43 -10.77 10.37
CA TYR A 419 -6.45 -10.95 9.34
C TYR A 419 -7.31 -9.69 9.19
N TYR A 420 -7.84 -9.16 10.30
CA TYR A 420 -8.66 -7.94 10.27
C TYR A 420 -7.87 -6.74 9.76
N GLN A 421 -6.62 -6.59 10.21
CA GLN A 421 -5.76 -5.49 9.78
C GLN A 421 -5.40 -5.59 8.30
N HIS A 422 -4.98 -6.77 7.83
CA HIS A 422 -4.48 -6.93 6.46
C HIS A 422 -5.58 -7.05 5.41
N PHE A 423 -6.70 -7.68 5.72
CA PHE A 423 -7.69 -7.99 4.68
C PHE A 423 -8.99 -7.20 4.82
N LEU A 424 -9.21 -6.51 5.94
CA LEU A 424 -10.40 -5.70 6.18
C LEU A 424 -10.09 -4.27 6.67
N GLY A 425 -8.81 -3.89 6.80
CA GLY A 425 -8.41 -2.54 7.22
C GLY A 425 -8.79 -2.20 8.67
N VAL A 426 -9.09 -3.19 9.50
CA VAL A 426 -9.55 -2.98 10.89
C VAL A 426 -8.41 -3.23 11.87
N ASP A 427 -7.96 -2.18 12.57
CA ASP A 427 -7.12 -2.37 13.75
C ASP A 427 -7.99 -2.73 14.96
N VAL A 428 -8.01 -4.01 15.28
CA VAL A 428 -8.77 -4.54 16.43
C VAL A 428 -8.36 -3.90 17.76
N LEU A 429 -7.12 -3.40 17.88
CA LEU A 429 -6.66 -2.73 19.11
C LEU A 429 -7.28 -1.34 19.30
N GLU A 430 -7.89 -0.77 18.26
CA GLU A 430 -8.56 0.52 18.27
C GLU A 430 -10.08 0.42 18.49
N LEU A 431 -10.63 -0.80 18.52
CA LEU A 431 -12.06 -1.04 18.68
C LEU A 431 -12.60 -0.74 20.08
N ALA A 432 -11.77 -0.81 21.13
CA ALA A 432 -12.19 -0.51 22.50
C ALA A 432 -11.03 0.01 23.36
N ALA A 433 -11.36 0.80 24.38
CA ALA A 433 -10.39 1.22 25.39
C ALA A 433 -9.80 -0.02 26.09
N ARG A 434 -8.47 -0.03 26.27
CA ARG A 434 -7.81 -1.13 27.00
C ARG A 434 -8.34 -1.18 28.43
N VAL A 435 -8.65 -2.38 28.90
CA VAL A 435 -9.08 -2.63 30.29
C VAL A 435 -8.01 -2.07 31.25
N SER A 436 -8.41 -1.11 32.08
CA SER A 436 -7.51 -0.40 33.00
C SER A 436 -7.03 -1.28 34.15
N ASP A 437 -7.82 -2.28 34.56
CA ASP A 437 -7.46 -3.27 35.58
C ASP A 437 -7.96 -4.68 35.21
N ALA A 438 -7.22 -5.37 34.33
CA ALA A 438 -7.55 -6.73 33.90
C ALA A 438 -7.59 -7.75 35.06
N ALA A 439 -6.90 -7.48 36.18
CA ALA A 439 -6.88 -8.38 37.33
C ALA A 439 -8.20 -8.32 38.10
N ALA A 440 -8.76 -7.13 38.31
CA ALA A 440 -10.07 -6.97 38.93
C ALA A 440 -11.17 -7.65 38.11
N VAL A 441 -11.13 -7.52 36.78
CA VAL A 441 -12.08 -8.18 35.87
C VAL A 441 -11.96 -9.70 35.96
N THR A 442 -10.72 -10.22 35.93
CA THR A 442 -10.46 -11.67 36.05
C THR A 442 -10.87 -12.24 37.40
N ALA A 443 -10.87 -11.44 38.47
CA ALA A 443 -11.39 -11.85 39.77
C ALA A 443 -12.92 -11.88 39.84
N LYS A 444 -13.62 -11.09 39.01
CA LYS A 444 -15.08 -10.94 39.00
C LYS A 444 -15.78 -11.95 38.10
N PHE A 445 -15.16 -12.33 36.98
CA PHE A 445 -15.75 -13.19 35.96
C PHE A 445 -14.96 -14.49 35.79
N GLU A 446 -15.67 -15.61 35.63
CA GLU A 446 -15.05 -16.92 35.40
C GLU A 446 -14.38 -16.98 34.02
N ILE A 447 -15.03 -16.39 33.02
CA ILE A 447 -14.53 -16.26 31.64
C ILE A 447 -14.68 -14.80 31.23
N PRO A 448 -13.74 -13.92 31.62
CA PRO A 448 -13.79 -12.49 31.33
C PRO A 448 -14.08 -12.18 29.86
N THR A 449 -13.43 -12.90 28.94
CA THR A 449 -13.55 -12.68 27.48
C THR A 449 -14.96 -12.91 26.93
N MET A 450 -15.83 -13.62 27.66
CA MET A 450 -17.21 -13.90 27.26
C MET A 450 -18.26 -13.27 28.18
N GLN A 451 -17.86 -12.75 29.35
CA GLN A 451 -18.77 -12.30 30.39
C GLN A 451 -18.59 -10.83 30.78
N ALA A 452 -17.35 -10.32 30.71
CA ALA A 452 -17.03 -8.93 31.03
C ALA A 452 -17.29 -8.05 29.81
N SER A 453 -18.14 -7.03 29.93
CA SER A 453 -18.55 -6.20 28.78
C SER A 453 -17.35 -5.50 28.12
N GLU A 454 -16.37 -5.10 28.91
CA GLU A 454 -15.10 -4.51 28.52
C GLU A 454 -14.18 -5.46 27.73
N CYS A 455 -14.34 -6.79 27.85
CA CYS A 455 -13.60 -7.78 27.07
C CYS A 455 -14.42 -8.29 25.89
N VAL A 456 -15.71 -8.53 26.08
CA VAL A 456 -16.62 -9.11 25.08
C VAL A 456 -16.65 -8.28 23.80
N VAL A 457 -16.52 -6.94 23.90
CA VAL A 457 -16.52 -6.02 22.74
C VAL A 457 -15.51 -6.39 21.66
N CYS A 458 -14.29 -6.78 22.05
CA CYS A 458 -13.28 -7.21 21.08
C CYS A 458 -13.39 -8.72 20.81
N HIS A 459 -13.67 -9.51 21.84
CA HIS A 459 -13.66 -10.97 21.74
C HIS A 459 -14.82 -11.54 20.92
N LYS A 460 -15.99 -10.90 20.90
CA LYS A 460 -17.13 -11.31 20.07
C LYS A 460 -16.79 -11.27 18.57
N THR A 461 -15.88 -10.38 18.17
CA THR A 461 -15.38 -10.25 16.79
C THR A 461 -14.14 -11.11 16.55
N LEU A 462 -13.20 -11.10 17.50
CA LEU A 462 -11.88 -11.71 17.32
C LEU A 462 -11.87 -13.22 17.50
N ASP A 463 -12.58 -13.75 18.51
CA ASP A 463 -12.55 -15.17 18.86
C ASP A 463 -13.15 -16.07 17.76
N PRO A 464 -14.25 -15.70 17.07
CA PRO A 464 -14.77 -16.50 15.97
C PRO A 464 -13.75 -16.72 14.86
N VAL A 465 -13.04 -15.66 14.43
CA VAL A 465 -11.99 -15.78 13.41
C VAL A 465 -10.79 -16.56 13.94
N ALA A 466 -10.39 -16.35 15.19
CA ALA A 466 -9.31 -17.12 15.82
C ALA A 466 -9.66 -18.63 15.85
N GLY A 467 -10.93 -18.95 16.10
CA GLY A 467 -11.48 -20.29 16.03
C GLY A 467 -11.45 -20.90 14.63
N LEU A 468 -11.36 -20.12 13.55
CA LEU A 468 -11.19 -20.67 12.18
C LEU A 468 -9.77 -21.21 11.95
N PHE A 469 -8.78 -20.73 12.70
CA PHE A 469 -7.39 -21.21 12.66
C PHE A 469 -7.11 -22.40 13.59
N GLN A 470 -8.14 -22.98 14.22
CA GLN A 470 -8.01 -23.98 15.28
C GLN A 470 -7.23 -25.26 14.89
N ASP A 471 -7.13 -25.60 13.61
CA ASP A 471 -6.30 -26.72 13.12
C ASP A 471 -4.82 -26.39 13.03
N TYR A 472 -4.45 -25.12 13.17
CA TYR A 472 -3.08 -24.63 13.18
C TYR A 472 -2.64 -24.30 14.60
N TRP A 473 -3.00 -25.16 15.56
CA TRP A 473 -2.82 -24.93 17.00
C TRP A 473 -1.37 -25.13 17.47
N ARG A 474 -0.55 -25.83 16.69
CA ARG A 474 0.81 -26.17 17.09
C ARG A 474 1.69 -24.90 17.11
N PHE A 475 2.44 -24.73 18.20
CA PHE A 475 3.29 -23.56 18.43
C PHE A 475 4.77 -23.90 18.64
N ASP A 476 5.14 -25.20 18.64
CA ASP A 476 6.52 -25.60 18.42
C ASP A 476 6.84 -25.41 16.94
N ARG A 477 7.47 -24.28 16.64
CA ARG A 477 7.72 -23.81 15.27
C ARG A 477 8.53 -24.79 14.43
N ASN A 478 9.38 -25.61 15.02
CA ASN A 478 10.20 -26.58 14.27
C ASN A 478 9.52 -27.94 14.10
N PHE A 479 8.52 -28.21 14.95
CA PHE A 479 7.87 -29.52 14.99
C PHE A 479 6.62 -29.56 14.11
N ALA A 480 5.69 -28.62 14.27
CA ALA A 480 4.40 -28.63 13.58
C ALA A 480 3.77 -27.23 13.49
N ILE A 481 3.15 -26.90 12.35
CA ILE A 481 2.25 -25.74 12.19
C ILE A 481 0.80 -26.21 12.21
N TYR A 482 0.48 -27.19 11.36
CA TYR A 482 -0.79 -27.92 11.41
C TYR A 482 -0.78 -28.92 12.57
N GLY A 483 -1.92 -29.10 13.21
CA GLY A 483 -2.15 -30.13 14.21
C GLY A 483 -3.28 -29.74 15.14
N LYS A 484 -4.20 -30.68 15.36
CA LYS A 484 -5.40 -30.46 16.17
C LYS A 484 -5.05 -30.52 17.65
N ARG A 485 -5.73 -29.70 18.46
CA ARG A 485 -5.68 -29.82 19.92
C ARG A 485 -6.32 -31.15 20.35
N LYS A 486 -5.63 -31.93 21.19
CA LYS A 486 -6.06 -33.29 21.58
C LYS A 486 -7.37 -33.29 22.35
N GLU A 487 -7.58 -32.28 23.19
CA GLU A 487 -8.74 -32.13 24.06
C GLU A 487 -9.91 -31.42 23.35
N GLY A 488 -9.80 -31.18 22.04
CA GLY A 488 -10.75 -30.34 21.29
C GLY A 488 -10.44 -28.85 21.40
N TRP A 489 -11.16 -28.03 20.64
CA TRP A 489 -11.01 -26.58 20.72
C TRP A 489 -11.58 -26.03 22.04
N PHE A 490 -11.10 -24.86 22.42
CA PHE A 490 -11.51 -24.16 23.64
C PHE A 490 -13.02 -23.88 23.67
N THR A 491 -13.66 -24.14 24.81
CA THR A 491 -15.09 -23.88 25.05
C THR A 491 -15.36 -22.57 25.77
N ASP A 492 -14.31 -21.94 26.30
CA ASP A 492 -14.27 -20.63 26.94
C ASP A 492 -13.90 -19.52 25.92
N MET A 493 -14.37 -19.67 24.69
CA MET A 493 -14.25 -18.71 23.58
C MET A 493 -15.55 -18.67 22.78
N PHE A 494 -15.82 -17.56 22.09
CA PHE A 494 -16.89 -17.53 21.10
C PHE A 494 -16.62 -18.53 19.97
N GLY A 495 -17.69 -19.17 19.49
CA GLY A 495 -17.60 -20.24 18.48
C GLY A 495 -17.01 -19.75 17.16
N ALA A 496 -16.34 -20.64 16.44
CA ALA A 496 -15.69 -20.32 15.17
C ALA A 496 -16.71 -19.79 14.13
N GLY A 497 -16.35 -18.72 13.43
CA GLY A 497 -17.27 -18.01 12.53
C GLY A 497 -16.72 -16.66 12.10
N PHE A 498 -17.56 -15.85 11.44
CA PHE A 498 -17.21 -14.51 10.96
C PHE A 498 -18.46 -13.62 10.98
N GLU A 499 -18.37 -12.45 11.62
CA GLU A 499 -19.40 -11.38 11.63
C GLU A 499 -20.83 -11.91 11.91
N GLY A 500 -20.97 -12.71 12.98
CA GLY A 500 -22.25 -13.30 13.40
C GLY A 500 -22.66 -14.58 12.66
N GLU A 501 -21.97 -14.93 11.57
CA GLU A 501 -22.18 -16.22 10.89
C GLU A 501 -21.30 -17.31 11.51
N ALA A 502 -21.93 -18.31 12.12
CA ALA A 502 -21.22 -19.46 12.66
C ALA A 502 -20.70 -20.38 11.54
N LEU A 503 -19.49 -20.92 11.72
CA LEU A 503 -18.92 -21.92 10.81
C LEU A 503 -19.78 -23.18 10.82
N PRO A 504 -20.33 -23.61 9.68
CA PRO A 504 -21.06 -24.87 9.61
C PRO A 504 -20.15 -26.07 9.90
N PHE A 505 -20.64 -27.04 10.66
CA PHE A 505 -19.84 -28.18 11.12
C PHE A 505 -19.19 -28.95 9.97
N GLU A 506 -19.91 -29.14 8.87
CA GLU A 506 -19.44 -29.85 7.69
C GLU A 506 -18.34 -29.12 6.89
N GLN A 507 -18.17 -27.81 7.15
CA GLN A 507 -17.15 -26.94 6.55
C GLN A 507 -15.88 -26.83 7.41
N ARG A 508 -15.88 -27.44 8.61
CA ARG A 508 -14.80 -27.36 9.59
C ARG A 508 -13.41 -27.73 9.05
N TRP A 509 -13.33 -28.70 8.15
CA TRP A 509 -12.08 -29.16 7.52
C TRP A 509 -11.48 -28.14 6.55
N ARG A 510 -12.27 -27.16 6.07
CA ARG A 510 -11.86 -26.10 5.15
C ARG A 510 -12.16 -24.69 5.69
N SER A 511 -12.07 -24.50 7.01
CA SER A 511 -12.46 -23.27 7.71
C SER A 511 -11.85 -21.99 7.12
N LEU A 512 -10.58 -22.02 6.69
CA LEU A 512 -9.92 -20.85 6.10
C LEU A 512 -10.39 -20.54 4.68
N GLN A 513 -10.77 -21.55 3.87
CA GLN A 513 -11.41 -21.31 2.57
C GLN A 513 -12.78 -20.65 2.76
N TRP A 514 -13.54 -21.14 3.74
CA TRP A 514 -14.82 -20.55 4.12
C TRP A 514 -14.67 -19.09 4.59
N LEU A 515 -13.57 -18.77 5.29
CA LEU A 515 -13.23 -17.39 5.65
C LEU A 515 -12.92 -16.56 4.40
N GLY A 516 -12.00 -17.03 3.55
CA GLY A 516 -11.59 -16.32 2.33
C GLY A 516 -12.76 -16.01 1.40
N GLU A 517 -13.72 -16.92 1.26
CA GLU A 517 -14.97 -16.72 0.50
C GLU A 517 -15.84 -15.57 1.03
N ARG A 518 -15.81 -15.31 2.34
CA ARG A 518 -16.52 -14.19 2.99
C ARG A 518 -15.73 -12.92 2.90
N THR A 519 -14.43 -12.98 3.16
CA THR A 519 -13.51 -11.84 3.00
C THR A 519 -13.60 -11.28 1.59
N ALA A 520 -13.62 -12.13 0.56
CA ALA A 520 -13.70 -11.71 -0.83
C ALA A 520 -15.01 -11.00 -1.21
N LYS A 521 -16.07 -11.19 -0.42
CA LYS A 521 -17.38 -10.54 -0.60
C LYS A 521 -17.59 -9.35 0.34
N ASP A 522 -16.69 -9.16 1.30
CA ASP A 522 -16.78 -8.09 2.27
C ASP A 522 -16.34 -6.76 1.62
N PRO A 523 -17.19 -5.71 1.61
CA PRO A 523 -16.82 -4.41 1.04
C PRO A 523 -15.55 -3.80 1.64
N ARG A 524 -15.22 -4.14 2.90
CA ARG A 524 -14.00 -3.68 3.56
C ARG A 524 -12.73 -4.24 2.92
N PHE A 525 -12.81 -5.36 2.18
CA PHE A 525 -11.67 -5.91 1.44
C PHE A 525 -11.18 -4.93 0.38
N ALA A 526 -12.08 -4.41 -0.47
CA ALA A 526 -11.71 -3.46 -1.52
C ALA A 526 -11.09 -2.18 -0.93
N VAL A 527 -11.66 -1.69 0.17
CA VAL A 527 -11.13 -0.55 0.94
C VAL A 527 -9.71 -0.86 1.43
N ALA A 528 -9.51 -1.99 2.12
CA ALA A 528 -8.21 -2.37 2.67
C ALA A 528 -7.14 -2.51 1.57
N MET A 529 -7.47 -3.09 0.42
CA MET A 529 -6.53 -3.20 -0.70
C MET A 529 -6.18 -1.83 -1.28
N THR A 530 -7.13 -0.89 -1.27
CA THR A 530 -6.92 0.49 -1.69
C THR A 530 -5.98 1.23 -0.75
N GLU A 531 -6.16 1.05 0.55
CA GLU A 531 -5.28 1.60 1.60
C GLU A 531 -3.87 1.00 1.53
N HIS A 532 -3.73 -0.30 1.24
CA HIS A 532 -2.42 -0.94 1.05
C HIS A 532 -1.68 -0.40 -0.15
N ALA A 533 -2.36 -0.18 -1.27
CA ALA A 533 -1.71 0.42 -2.43
C ALA A 533 -1.28 1.86 -2.19
N TYR A 534 -2.08 2.65 -1.46
CA TYR A 534 -1.67 3.96 -0.98
C TYR A 534 -0.37 3.84 -0.18
N TYR A 535 -0.32 2.93 0.81
CA TYR A 535 0.89 2.69 1.60
C TYR A 535 2.07 2.23 0.75
N ILE A 536 1.86 1.34 -0.23
CA ILE A 536 2.91 0.89 -1.14
C ILE A 536 3.46 2.09 -1.92
N LEU A 537 2.60 2.95 -2.46
CA LEU A 537 3.03 4.09 -3.28
C LEU A 537 3.68 5.21 -2.46
N THR A 538 3.11 5.54 -1.30
CA THR A 538 3.50 6.73 -0.52
C THR A 538 4.38 6.42 0.68
N GLY A 539 4.41 5.17 1.14
CA GLY A 539 5.04 4.77 2.41
C GLY A 539 4.29 5.26 3.65
N ARG A 540 3.09 5.84 3.51
CA ARG A 540 2.28 6.39 4.59
C ARG A 540 1.02 5.57 4.81
N ARG A 541 0.65 5.39 6.07
CA ARG A 541 -0.64 4.76 6.40
C ARG A 541 -1.74 5.80 6.18
N PRO A 542 -2.94 5.38 5.72
CA PRO A 542 -4.08 6.29 5.68
C PRO A 542 -4.35 6.94 7.04
N LEU A 543 -4.84 8.17 6.99
CA LEU A 543 -5.28 8.95 8.13
C LEU A 543 -6.34 8.16 8.92
N LEU A 544 -6.17 8.16 10.24
CA LEU A 544 -7.18 7.66 11.16
C LEU A 544 -8.11 8.79 11.57
N THR A 545 -9.34 8.45 11.97
CA THR A 545 -10.25 9.45 12.49
C THR A 545 -9.67 10.11 13.74
N PRO A 546 -9.62 11.46 13.81
CA PRO A 546 -9.24 12.17 15.01
C PRO A 546 -10.17 11.83 16.18
N LYS A 547 -9.59 11.65 17.38
CA LYS A 547 -10.33 11.19 18.57
C LYS A 547 -10.62 12.27 19.60
N ASP A 548 -9.77 13.29 19.69
CA ASP A 548 -9.89 14.33 20.69
C ASP A 548 -10.76 15.48 20.17
N LEU A 549 -12.03 15.49 20.57
CA LEU A 549 -13.00 16.53 20.18
C LEU A 549 -12.67 17.91 20.77
N ASP A 550 -11.87 17.96 21.83
CA ASP A 550 -11.47 19.21 22.49
C ASP A 550 -10.17 19.80 21.90
N ASP A 551 -9.49 19.08 20.99
CA ASP A 551 -8.33 19.61 20.28
C ASP A 551 -8.75 20.81 19.41
N PRO A 552 -8.11 21.99 19.56
CA PRO A 552 -8.38 23.15 18.72
C PRO A 552 -8.27 22.88 17.21
N LEU A 553 -7.46 21.90 16.81
CA LEU A 553 -7.22 21.48 15.42
C LEU A 553 -8.08 20.27 15.00
N TYR A 554 -8.99 19.78 15.85
CA TYR A 554 -9.84 18.62 15.57
C TYR A 554 -10.53 18.75 14.20
N ARG A 555 -11.14 19.91 13.92
CA ARG A 555 -11.89 20.12 12.67
C ARG A 555 -11.01 20.05 11.43
N ALA A 556 -9.81 20.62 11.50
CA ALA A 556 -8.85 20.58 10.40
C ALA A 556 -8.41 19.15 10.09
N ARG A 557 -8.06 18.37 11.13
CA ARG A 557 -7.69 16.96 10.96
C ARG A 557 -8.87 16.10 10.52
N GLN A 558 -10.06 16.41 10.99
CA GLN A 558 -11.29 15.71 10.60
C GLN A 558 -11.57 15.92 9.12
N ARG A 559 -11.38 17.15 8.61
CA ARG A 559 -11.50 17.44 7.19
C ARG A 559 -10.46 16.69 6.36
N ALA A 560 -9.19 16.71 6.77
CA ALA A 560 -8.12 15.94 6.11
C ALA A 560 -8.45 14.44 6.02
N TYR A 561 -8.88 13.85 7.14
CA TYR A 561 -9.35 12.45 7.19
C TYR A 561 -10.51 12.20 6.23
N GLN A 562 -11.52 13.07 6.22
CA GLN A 562 -12.70 12.91 5.36
C GLN A 562 -12.35 12.96 3.88
N GLU A 563 -11.48 13.90 3.46
CA GLU A 563 -11.06 14.05 2.07
C GLU A 563 -10.23 12.85 1.60
N GLN A 564 -9.31 12.35 2.44
CA GLN A 564 -8.54 11.15 2.09
C GLN A 564 -9.43 9.89 2.07
N ARG A 565 -10.34 9.76 3.05
CA ARG A 565 -11.27 8.63 3.12
C ARG A 565 -12.18 8.57 1.91
N CYS A 566 -12.66 9.72 1.47
CA CYS A 566 -13.46 9.89 0.28
C CYS A 566 -12.72 9.43 -0.99
N GLU A 567 -11.45 9.80 -1.13
CA GLU A 567 -10.62 9.32 -2.23
C GLU A 567 -10.39 7.80 -2.19
N VAL A 568 -10.10 7.25 -1.00
CA VAL A 568 -9.98 5.79 -0.78
C VAL A 568 -11.26 5.07 -1.24
N GLU A 569 -12.44 5.54 -0.84
CA GLU A 569 -13.71 4.91 -1.19
C GLU A 569 -14.05 5.05 -2.67
N ARG A 570 -13.67 6.16 -3.30
CA ARG A 570 -13.82 6.37 -4.75
C ARG A 570 -12.95 5.39 -5.54
N ILE A 571 -11.68 5.25 -5.18
CA ILE A 571 -10.77 4.30 -5.83
C ILE A 571 -11.21 2.86 -5.54
N ALA A 572 -11.65 2.55 -4.31
CA ALA A 572 -12.15 1.22 -3.96
C ALA A 572 -13.38 0.80 -4.79
N ARG A 573 -14.28 1.73 -5.11
CA ARG A 573 -15.41 1.48 -6.03
C ARG A 573 -14.93 1.16 -7.44
N ARG A 574 -14.06 2.01 -8.01
CA ARG A 574 -13.46 1.74 -9.34
C ARG A 574 -12.69 0.43 -9.39
N PHE A 575 -12.07 0.03 -8.29
CA PHE A 575 -11.42 -1.26 -8.14
C PHE A 575 -12.40 -2.42 -8.22
N VAL A 576 -13.55 -2.34 -7.53
CA VAL A 576 -14.63 -3.35 -7.64
C VAL A 576 -15.20 -3.40 -9.06
N ASP A 577 -15.48 -2.23 -9.65
CA ASP A 577 -16.03 -2.12 -11.01
C ASP A 577 -15.04 -2.63 -12.08
N GLY A 578 -13.74 -2.45 -11.83
CA GLY A 578 -12.63 -2.95 -12.65
C GLY A 578 -12.24 -4.40 -12.35
N GLU A 579 -13.20 -5.23 -11.93
CA GLU A 579 -13.03 -6.67 -11.64
C GLU A 579 -11.91 -6.99 -10.63
N LEU A 580 -11.63 -6.05 -9.72
CA LEU A 580 -10.61 -6.17 -8.68
C LEU A 580 -9.19 -6.33 -9.26
N ASN A 581 -8.89 -5.66 -10.38
CA ASN A 581 -7.53 -5.59 -10.95
C ASN A 581 -6.64 -4.62 -10.16
N PHE A 582 -5.60 -5.14 -9.50
CA PHE A 582 -4.74 -4.35 -8.63
C PHE A 582 -3.90 -3.29 -9.38
N ARG A 583 -3.59 -3.48 -10.66
CA ARG A 583 -2.86 -2.47 -11.45
C ARG A 583 -3.68 -1.21 -11.67
N HIS A 584 -4.97 -1.36 -11.98
CA HIS A 584 -5.87 -0.20 -12.13
C HIS A 584 -5.94 0.61 -10.84
N LEU A 585 -5.98 -0.07 -9.70
CA LEU A 585 -5.97 0.56 -8.38
C LEU A 585 -4.69 1.39 -8.14
N ILE A 586 -3.51 0.87 -8.53
CA ILE A 586 -2.24 1.62 -8.46
C ILE A 586 -2.27 2.85 -9.38
N ALA A 587 -2.78 2.69 -10.61
CA ALA A 587 -2.88 3.79 -11.56
C ALA A 587 -3.81 4.91 -11.07
N ASP A 588 -4.95 4.54 -10.48
CA ASP A 588 -5.90 5.49 -9.91
C ASP A 588 -5.31 6.33 -8.78
N TRP A 589 -4.52 5.72 -7.89
CA TRP A 589 -3.78 6.47 -6.87
C TRP A 589 -2.76 7.42 -7.48
N ILE A 590 -1.98 6.99 -8.47
CA ILE A 590 -0.98 7.86 -9.13
C ILE A 590 -1.64 9.07 -9.78
N LEU A 591 -2.86 8.90 -10.29
CA LEU A 591 -3.63 9.97 -10.92
C LEU A 591 -4.37 10.88 -9.94
N SER A 592 -4.48 10.49 -8.67
CA SER A 592 -5.12 11.30 -7.62
C SER A 592 -4.36 12.58 -7.31
N ASP A 593 -5.09 13.60 -6.84
CA ASP A 593 -4.50 14.84 -6.32
C ASP A 593 -3.63 14.58 -5.07
N PHE A 594 -3.96 13.56 -4.27
CA PHE A 594 -3.15 13.15 -3.12
C PHE A 594 -1.73 12.71 -3.53
N TYR A 595 -1.58 12.00 -4.65
CA TYR A 595 -0.27 11.57 -5.15
C TYR A 595 0.46 12.66 -5.94
N ARG A 596 -0.29 13.56 -6.59
CA ARG A 596 0.22 14.70 -7.35
C ARG A 596 0.69 15.86 -6.48
N ALA A 597 0.18 15.98 -5.26
CA ALA A 597 0.62 17.00 -4.32
C ALA A 597 2.14 16.93 -4.11
N ASP A 598 2.82 18.06 -4.32
CA ASP A 598 4.28 18.22 -4.21
C ASP A 598 4.67 19.06 -2.98
N GLY A 599 3.80 19.98 -2.56
CA GLY A 599 4.02 20.81 -1.39
C GLY A 599 3.08 22.01 -1.33
N LEU A 600 3.31 22.92 -0.40
CA LEU A 600 2.53 24.14 -0.26
C LEU A 600 3.08 25.26 -1.16
N MET A 601 2.21 25.98 -1.87
CA MET A 601 2.60 27.13 -2.71
C MET A 601 3.13 28.30 -1.87
N THR A 602 2.55 28.50 -0.69
CA THR A 602 2.97 29.47 0.32
C THR A 602 2.92 28.81 1.69
N ALA A 603 3.71 29.29 2.66
CA ALA A 603 3.58 28.84 4.04
C ALA A 603 2.11 29.02 4.46
N ALA A 604 1.45 27.94 4.87
CA ALA A 604 0.01 28.00 5.10
C ALA A 604 -0.32 29.07 6.14
N ASP A 605 -1.35 29.86 5.82
CA ASP A 605 -1.62 31.15 6.49
C ASP A 605 -2.17 30.99 7.91
N SER A 606 -2.53 29.77 8.33
CA SER A 606 -3.03 29.49 9.68
C SER A 606 -2.62 28.10 10.19
N PRO A 607 -2.56 27.90 11.53
CA PRO A 607 -2.32 26.59 12.15
C PRO A 607 -3.32 25.50 11.74
N GLU A 608 -4.58 25.87 11.51
CA GLU A 608 -5.63 24.96 11.04
C GLU A 608 -5.33 24.47 9.64
N ARG A 609 -4.94 25.36 8.72
CA ARG A 609 -4.60 24.97 7.34
C ARG A 609 -3.34 24.10 7.29
N LEU A 610 -2.36 24.36 8.17
CA LEU A 610 -1.20 23.48 8.33
C LEU A 610 -1.61 22.09 8.80
N ALA A 611 -2.45 21.99 9.84
CA ALA A 611 -2.90 20.71 10.38
C ALA A 611 -3.77 19.90 9.40
N GLU A 612 -4.49 20.60 8.53
CA GLU A 612 -5.31 20.00 7.48
C GLU A 612 -4.46 19.42 6.33
N LEU A 613 -3.36 20.08 5.99
CA LEU A 613 -2.47 19.68 4.89
C LEU A 613 -1.21 18.94 5.35
N ASP A 614 -1.12 18.58 6.63
CA ASP A 614 0.08 17.98 7.23
C ASP A 614 0.46 16.64 6.54
N ASP A 615 -0.54 15.89 6.10
CA ASP A 615 -0.34 14.56 5.52
C ASP A 615 -0.54 14.48 3.99
N ILE A 616 -0.61 15.63 3.30
CA ILE A 616 -0.66 15.62 1.83
C ILE A 616 0.73 15.55 1.20
N GLY A 617 0.78 14.97 0.00
CA GLY A 617 2.01 14.82 -0.77
C GLY A 617 2.83 13.59 -0.38
N VAL A 618 3.72 13.21 -1.28
CA VAL A 618 4.45 11.94 -1.18
C VAL A 618 5.83 12.10 -0.53
N VAL A 619 6.34 13.34 -0.39
CA VAL A 619 7.72 13.62 -0.01
C VAL A 619 8.15 12.82 1.21
N ARG A 620 8.87 11.73 0.96
CA ARG A 620 9.50 10.88 1.96
C ARG A 620 10.88 10.46 1.50
N MET A 621 11.73 10.14 2.45
CA MET A 621 13.03 9.59 2.14
C MET A 621 12.85 8.26 1.39
N LEU A 622 13.60 8.10 0.29
CA LEU A 622 13.63 6.86 -0.45
C LEU A 622 14.17 5.72 0.41
N SER A 623 13.56 4.54 0.28
CA SER A 623 14.11 3.34 0.91
C SER A 623 15.48 2.98 0.33
N PRO A 624 16.28 2.14 1.01
CA PRO A 624 17.55 1.68 0.46
C PRO A 624 17.42 1.09 -0.95
N GLU A 625 16.39 0.26 -1.18
CA GLU A 625 16.13 -0.39 -2.46
C GLU A 625 15.71 0.61 -3.54
N GLN A 626 14.83 1.56 -3.20
CA GLN A 626 14.39 2.61 -4.11
C GLN A 626 15.56 3.53 -4.51
N LEU A 627 16.43 3.88 -3.56
CA LEU A 627 17.59 4.74 -3.82
C LEU A 627 18.62 4.05 -4.71
N GLU A 628 18.92 2.76 -4.49
CA GLU A 628 19.80 1.99 -5.39
C GLU A 628 19.23 1.90 -6.81
N ARG A 629 17.91 1.67 -6.96
CA ARG A 629 17.24 1.68 -8.27
C ARG A 629 17.30 3.05 -8.93
N LYS A 630 17.04 4.15 -8.21
CA LYS A 630 17.15 5.51 -8.73
C LYS A 630 18.57 5.85 -9.17
N ILE A 631 19.59 5.42 -8.42
CA ILE A 631 21.00 5.57 -8.81
C ILE A 631 21.28 4.78 -10.09
N ALA A 632 20.80 3.54 -10.19
CA ALA A 632 20.95 2.74 -11.41
C ALA A 632 20.26 3.40 -12.62
N ALA A 633 19.05 3.95 -12.45
CA ALA A 633 18.32 4.66 -13.49
C ALA A 633 19.07 5.90 -14.00
N VAL A 634 19.62 6.70 -13.07
CA VAL A 634 20.26 7.98 -13.38
C VAL A 634 21.69 7.78 -13.91
N PHE A 635 22.45 6.84 -13.36
CA PHE A 635 23.88 6.68 -13.65
C PHE A 635 24.23 5.43 -14.48
N GLY A 636 23.26 4.55 -14.74
CA GLY A 636 23.44 3.30 -15.48
C GLY A 636 23.96 2.11 -14.65
N ARG A 637 24.19 2.31 -13.35
CA ARG A 637 24.61 1.25 -12.41
C ARG A 637 24.28 1.63 -10.96
N PRO A 638 23.94 0.65 -10.09
CA PRO A 638 23.70 0.92 -8.68
C PRO A 638 24.98 1.38 -7.96
N TRP A 639 24.82 1.97 -6.78
CA TRP A 639 25.93 2.24 -5.87
C TRP A 639 26.49 0.93 -5.28
N GLY A 640 25.57 -0.01 -4.97
CA GLY A 640 25.86 -1.37 -4.53
C GLY A 640 26.42 -1.45 -3.12
N ARG A 641 26.10 -0.48 -2.26
CA ARG A 641 26.59 -0.43 -0.86
C ARG A 641 25.48 -0.31 0.17
N LEU A 642 24.23 -0.07 -0.25
CA LEU A 642 23.06 -0.12 0.62
C LEU A 642 22.60 -1.57 0.79
N THR A 643 23.43 -2.39 1.42
CA THR A 643 23.16 -3.80 1.71
C THR A 643 23.32 -4.09 3.20
N GLU A 644 22.70 -5.18 3.66
CA GLU A 644 22.82 -5.69 5.04
C GLU A 644 22.64 -4.59 6.11
N GLN A 645 23.63 -4.39 6.98
CA GLN A 645 23.55 -3.44 8.09
C GLN A 645 23.50 -1.99 7.60
N THR A 646 24.07 -1.68 6.44
CA THR A 646 24.02 -0.32 5.88
C THR A 646 22.61 0.01 5.37
N ALA A 647 21.92 -0.97 4.77
CA ALA A 647 20.51 -0.83 4.42
C ALA A 647 19.64 -0.61 5.66
N MET A 648 19.86 -1.39 6.73
CA MET A 648 19.16 -1.23 8.01
C MET A 648 19.37 0.16 8.62
N LEU A 649 20.61 0.66 8.65
CA LEU A 649 20.91 2.03 9.14
C LEU A 649 20.29 3.13 8.28
N TYR A 650 20.01 2.84 7.01
CA TYR A 650 19.39 3.78 6.07
C TYR A 650 17.85 3.70 6.04
N GLY A 651 17.24 2.80 6.80
CA GLY A 651 15.77 2.66 6.90
C GLY A 651 15.18 1.41 6.24
N GLY A 652 16.00 0.42 5.92
CA GLY A 652 15.55 -0.91 5.51
C GLY A 652 14.92 -1.71 6.66
N ILE A 653 14.28 -2.83 6.32
CA ILE A 653 13.66 -3.76 7.28
C ILE A 653 14.19 -5.18 7.07
N ASP A 654 14.21 -5.99 8.14
CA ASP A 654 14.49 -7.43 8.05
C ASP A 654 13.21 -8.28 8.13
N SER A 655 12.06 -7.62 8.32
CA SER A 655 10.74 -8.22 8.53
C SER A 655 10.60 -9.07 9.79
N LYS A 656 11.66 -9.19 10.61
CA LYS A 656 11.74 -10.00 11.82
C LYS A 656 11.69 -9.13 13.06
N GLU A 657 12.78 -8.42 13.33
CA GLU A 657 12.97 -7.53 14.48
C GLU A 657 12.63 -6.09 14.09
N VAL A 658 13.01 -5.68 12.88
CA VAL A 658 12.65 -4.38 12.32
C VAL A 658 11.57 -4.61 11.28
N THR A 659 10.36 -4.20 11.62
CA THR A 659 9.14 -4.45 10.83
C THR A 659 8.56 -3.21 10.18
N GLU A 660 9.13 -2.05 10.46
CA GLU A 660 8.67 -0.76 9.93
C GLU A 660 9.88 0.03 9.43
N ARG A 661 9.72 0.71 8.30
CA ARG A 661 10.77 1.55 7.73
C ARG A 661 10.96 2.80 8.57
N ALA A 662 12.21 3.18 8.82
CA ALA A 662 12.51 4.45 9.45
C ALA A 662 12.34 5.59 8.44
N ALA A 663 11.22 6.32 8.53
CA ALA A 663 10.91 7.44 7.64
C ALA A 663 11.56 8.78 8.08
N ALA A 664 11.89 8.91 9.37
CA ALA A 664 12.47 10.13 9.92
C ALA A 664 13.99 10.19 9.65
N PRO A 665 14.53 11.32 9.12
CA PRO A 665 15.96 11.48 8.93
C PRO A 665 16.77 11.31 10.21
N SER A 666 17.87 10.57 10.13
CA SER A 666 18.82 10.37 11.24
C SER A 666 20.24 10.81 10.87
N GLY A 667 21.10 11.00 11.88
CA GLY A 667 22.51 11.31 11.66
C GLY A 667 23.26 10.22 10.86
N ALA A 668 22.86 8.95 11.03
CA ALA A 668 23.39 7.82 10.27
C ALA A 668 22.98 7.90 8.79
N MET A 669 21.69 8.14 8.52
CA MET A 669 21.19 8.34 7.15
C MET A 669 21.93 9.50 6.46
N GLY A 670 22.09 10.64 7.14
CA GLY A 670 22.82 11.79 6.58
C GLY A 670 24.32 11.53 6.37
N ALA A 671 24.96 10.66 7.16
CA ALA A 671 26.34 10.22 6.92
C ALA A 671 26.44 9.28 5.72
N ILE A 672 25.48 8.37 5.56
CA ILE A 672 25.37 7.47 4.41
C ILE A 672 25.14 8.27 3.14
N GLN A 673 24.20 9.21 3.12
CA GLN A 673 23.93 10.10 1.97
C GLN A 673 25.17 10.89 1.54
N ARG A 674 25.94 11.42 2.50
CA ARG A 674 27.21 12.11 2.19
C ARG A 674 28.26 11.18 1.59
N THR A 675 28.32 9.93 2.05
CA THR A 675 29.24 8.93 1.51
C THR A 675 28.83 8.53 0.11
N LEU A 676 27.54 8.24 -0.08
CA LEU A 676 26.90 7.91 -1.34
C LEU A 676 27.12 9.01 -2.37
N SER A 677 26.82 10.27 -2.03
CA SER A 677 26.96 11.38 -2.98
C SER A 677 28.37 11.52 -3.52
N ASN A 678 29.37 11.37 -2.64
CA ASN A 678 30.78 11.43 -3.04
C ASN A 678 31.22 10.23 -3.88
N ASP A 679 30.85 9.02 -3.48
CA ASP A 679 31.29 7.79 -4.14
C ASP A 679 30.61 7.62 -5.51
N VAL A 680 29.30 7.89 -5.60
CA VAL A 680 28.55 7.87 -6.86
C VAL A 680 29.09 8.92 -7.83
N ALA A 681 29.31 10.17 -7.39
CA ALA A 681 29.89 11.19 -8.26
C ALA A 681 31.30 10.82 -8.72
N CYS A 682 32.16 10.37 -7.78
CA CYS A 682 33.54 9.96 -8.04
C CYS A 682 33.62 8.85 -9.09
N ARG A 683 32.80 7.80 -8.96
CA ARG A 683 32.79 6.68 -9.91
C ARG A 683 32.24 7.06 -11.27
N ASN A 684 31.20 7.90 -11.32
CA ASN A 684 30.43 8.10 -12.55
C ASN A 684 30.91 9.27 -13.41
N VAL A 685 31.41 10.37 -12.85
CA VAL A 685 31.77 11.55 -13.66
C VAL A 685 32.98 11.28 -14.55
N ALA A 686 34.08 10.79 -13.98
CA ALA A 686 35.27 10.44 -14.76
C ALA A 686 34.99 9.28 -15.72
N TYR A 687 34.20 8.29 -15.29
CA TYR A 687 33.80 7.17 -16.14
C TYR A 687 33.01 7.65 -17.36
N ASP A 688 32.05 8.56 -17.18
CA ASP A 688 31.27 9.14 -18.29
C ASP A 688 32.19 9.83 -19.32
N PHE A 689 33.12 10.69 -18.88
CA PHE A 689 34.09 11.32 -19.80
C PHE A 689 35.05 10.33 -20.47
N SER A 690 35.34 9.19 -19.85
CA SER A 690 36.19 8.16 -20.43
C SER A 690 35.55 7.43 -21.62
N ARG A 691 34.22 7.52 -21.73
CA ARG A 691 33.44 6.96 -22.84
C ARG A 691 33.42 7.89 -24.05
N LYS A 692 33.10 7.32 -25.20
CA LYS A 692 32.80 8.10 -26.41
C LYS A 692 31.59 8.99 -26.16
N ARG A 693 31.59 10.19 -26.73
CA ARG A 693 30.52 11.19 -26.56
C ARG A 693 29.10 10.62 -26.75
N ALA A 694 28.91 9.78 -27.77
CA ALA A 694 27.60 9.18 -28.07
C ALA A 694 27.09 8.19 -27.00
N ASP A 695 27.99 7.64 -26.17
CA ASP A 695 27.68 6.66 -25.12
C ASP A 695 27.57 7.35 -23.73
N ARG A 696 27.82 8.66 -23.67
CA ARG A 696 27.74 9.47 -22.43
C ARG A 696 26.30 9.73 -22.06
N VAL A 697 26.02 9.65 -20.76
CA VAL A 697 24.68 9.89 -20.21
C VAL A 697 24.65 11.13 -19.33
N LEU A 698 25.77 11.48 -18.69
CA LEU A 698 25.88 12.68 -17.86
C LEU A 698 26.35 13.89 -18.67
N PHE A 699 27.31 13.71 -19.57
CA PHE A 699 27.93 14.82 -20.33
C PHE A 699 27.88 14.60 -21.86
N PRO A 700 26.69 14.39 -22.46
CA PRO A 700 26.59 14.14 -23.91
C PRO A 700 26.98 15.35 -24.77
N ASN A 701 26.81 16.57 -24.25
CA ASN A 701 26.91 17.81 -25.02
C ASN A 701 28.09 18.72 -24.61
N ILE A 702 29.00 18.25 -23.77
CA ILE A 702 30.14 19.04 -23.29
C ILE A 702 31.44 18.22 -23.21
N GLU A 703 32.56 18.88 -23.44
CA GLU A 703 33.89 18.33 -23.27
C GLU A 703 34.59 18.94 -22.05
N PRO A 704 35.53 18.21 -21.42
CA PRO A 704 36.20 18.67 -20.21
C PRO A 704 37.17 19.85 -20.44
N ASP A 705 37.42 20.28 -21.67
CA ASP A 705 38.27 21.44 -21.96
C ASP A 705 37.51 22.79 -21.98
N VAL A 706 36.18 22.77 -21.83
CA VAL A 706 35.34 23.99 -21.79
C VAL A 706 35.47 24.69 -20.42
N LEU A 707 35.90 25.96 -20.43
CA LEU A 707 36.19 26.74 -19.22
C LEU A 707 35.20 27.88 -18.98
N PRO A 708 34.76 28.10 -17.73
CA PRO A 708 33.88 29.21 -17.39
C PRO A 708 34.62 30.55 -17.55
N GLY A 709 33.92 31.57 -18.02
CA GLY A 709 34.44 32.92 -18.24
C GLY A 709 35.39 33.06 -19.44
N SER A 710 35.63 31.98 -20.20
CA SER A 710 36.48 32.03 -21.40
C SER A 710 35.80 32.71 -22.59
N SER A 711 34.48 32.53 -22.72
CA SER A 711 33.61 33.20 -23.70
C SER A 711 32.14 32.99 -23.34
N ALA A 712 31.24 33.81 -23.90
CA ALA A 712 29.80 33.62 -23.73
C ALA A 712 29.29 32.28 -24.30
N GLU A 713 29.92 31.76 -25.36
CA GLU A 713 29.57 30.45 -25.92
C GLU A 713 29.98 29.30 -24.98
N ALA A 714 31.16 29.38 -24.36
CA ALA A 714 31.61 28.39 -23.40
C ALA A 714 30.71 28.38 -22.15
N ASP A 715 30.35 29.56 -21.63
CA ASP A 715 29.42 29.67 -20.51
C ASP A 715 28.03 29.11 -20.87
N GLY A 716 27.57 29.36 -22.10
CA GLY A 716 26.34 28.77 -22.65
C GLY A 716 26.36 27.24 -22.63
N LYS A 717 27.43 26.61 -23.12
CA LYS A 717 27.59 25.14 -23.12
C LYS A 717 27.63 24.55 -21.72
N ILE A 718 28.28 25.22 -20.77
CA ILE A 718 28.30 24.78 -19.36
C ILE A 718 26.90 24.84 -18.78
N ARG A 719 26.14 25.92 -19.05
CA ARG A 719 24.76 26.07 -18.59
C ARG A 719 23.83 25.01 -19.19
N GLU A 720 23.96 24.71 -20.48
CA GLU A 720 23.20 23.63 -21.13
C GLU A 720 23.52 22.25 -20.51
N ALA A 721 24.79 21.98 -20.19
CA ALA A 721 25.18 20.76 -19.49
C ALA A 721 24.61 20.70 -18.06
N ILE A 722 24.54 21.83 -17.36
CA ILE A 722 23.90 21.92 -16.03
C ILE A 722 22.40 21.62 -16.13
N VAL A 723 21.70 22.22 -17.10
CA VAL A 723 20.27 21.94 -17.34
C VAL A 723 20.04 20.45 -17.57
N HIS A 724 20.86 19.82 -18.42
CA HIS A 724 20.80 18.37 -18.65
C HIS A 724 20.99 17.56 -17.35
N LEU A 725 21.93 17.96 -16.49
CA LEU A 725 22.13 17.30 -15.20
C LEU A 725 20.98 17.53 -14.21
N HIS A 726 20.40 18.73 -14.17
CA HIS A 726 19.24 19.03 -13.35
C HIS A 726 18.05 18.14 -13.75
N GLU A 727 17.79 18.01 -15.05
CA GLU A 727 16.74 17.13 -15.58
C GLU A 727 17.04 15.66 -15.28
N ARG A 728 18.26 15.21 -15.62
CA ARG A 728 18.62 13.80 -15.49
C ARG A 728 18.70 13.34 -14.04
N VAL A 729 19.31 14.12 -13.16
CA VAL A 729 19.55 13.75 -11.75
C VAL A 729 18.36 14.12 -10.88
N LEU A 730 17.88 15.37 -10.96
CA LEU A 730 16.83 15.89 -10.07
C LEU A 730 15.42 15.76 -10.65
N GLY A 731 15.27 15.58 -11.96
CA GLY A 731 13.96 15.69 -12.62
C GLY A 731 13.44 17.13 -12.69
N ARG A 732 14.34 18.12 -12.65
CA ARG A 732 14.02 19.55 -12.76
C ARG A 732 14.24 20.04 -14.19
N TYR A 733 13.25 20.74 -14.73
CA TYR A 733 13.28 21.28 -16.09
C TYR A 733 13.60 22.78 -16.07
N ASP A 734 14.78 23.12 -15.56
CA ASP A 734 15.23 24.51 -15.41
C ASP A 734 15.68 25.12 -16.75
N THR A 735 15.51 26.43 -16.95
CA THR A 735 16.08 27.17 -18.09
C THR A 735 17.53 27.57 -17.82
N CYS A 736 18.33 27.82 -18.87
CA CYS A 736 19.75 28.18 -18.76
C CYS A 736 20.03 29.48 -17.96
N ASP A 737 19.03 30.35 -17.83
CA ASP A 737 19.03 31.62 -17.12
C ASP A 737 18.35 31.55 -15.75
N SER A 738 17.96 30.36 -15.29
CA SER A 738 17.34 30.19 -13.98
C SER A 738 18.34 30.41 -12.84
N LEU A 739 17.82 30.82 -11.68
CA LEU A 739 18.61 31.03 -10.47
C LEU A 739 19.34 29.75 -10.00
N GLU A 740 18.71 28.59 -10.17
CA GLU A 740 19.35 27.32 -9.77
C GLU A 740 20.50 26.95 -10.73
N VAL A 741 20.36 27.22 -12.03
CA VAL A 741 21.47 27.03 -12.98
C VAL A 741 22.61 28.01 -12.68
N ASP A 742 22.31 29.25 -12.32
CA ASP A 742 23.32 30.23 -11.88
C ASP A 742 24.09 29.76 -10.64
N ARG A 743 23.39 29.18 -9.64
CA ARG A 743 24.03 28.63 -8.44
C ARG A 743 24.95 27.46 -8.77
N THR A 744 24.49 26.52 -9.59
CA THR A 744 25.30 25.37 -10.01
C THR A 744 26.49 25.80 -10.87
N PHE A 745 26.32 26.79 -11.75
CA PHE A 745 27.42 27.37 -12.53
C PHE A 745 28.45 28.05 -11.62
N GLY A 746 27.98 28.79 -10.61
CA GLY A 746 28.84 29.40 -9.60
C GLY A 746 29.67 28.38 -8.83
N LEU A 747 29.07 27.25 -8.43
CA LEU A 747 29.79 26.13 -7.80
C LEU A 747 30.85 25.55 -8.74
N PHE A 748 30.50 25.29 -10.00
CA PHE A 748 31.42 24.76 -11.00
C PHE A 748 32.64 25.68 -11.18
N ALA A 749 32.40 26.98 -11.39
CA ALA A 749 33.46 27.97 -11.57
C ALA A 749 34.32 28.14 -10.31
N ALA A 750 33.71 28.15 -9.12
CA ALA A 750 34.41 28.29 -7.85
C ALA A 750 35.38 27.12 -7.58
N VAL A 751 34.98 25.89 -7.88
CA VAL A 751 35.85 24.70 -7.69
C VAL A 751 37.07 24.75 -8.60
N ILE A 752 36.91 25.21 -9.85
CA ILE A 752 38.04 25.40 -10.77
C ILE A 752 39.01 26.46 -10.22
N ALA A 753 38.47 27.60 -9.79
CA ALA A 753 39.27 28.70 -9.24
C ALA A 753 40.04 28.29 -7.96
N ASP A 754 39.37 27.58 -7.05
CA ASP A 754 39.97 27.06 -5.82
C ASP A 754 41.09 26.05 -6.11
N ALA A 755 40.85 25.09 -7.01
CA ALA A 755 41.84 24.11 -7.42
C ALA A 755 43.05 24.73 -8.13
N ALA A 756 42.84 25.78 -8.94
CA ALA A 756 43.91 26.50 -9.61
C ALA A 756 44.74 27.38 -8.66
N ALA A 757 44.15 27.84 -7.55
CA ALA A 757 44.84 28.63 -6.53
C ALA A 757 45.63 27.75 -5.53
N ALA A 758 45.30 26.47 -5.41
CA ALA A 758 45.94 25.54 -4.49
C ALA A 758 47.25 24.95 -5.05
N ASP A 759 48.27 24.87 -4.20
CA ASP A 759 49.55 24.24 -4.54
C ASP A 759 49.44 22.70 -4.58
N ASN A 760 50.17 22.07 -5.51
CA ASN A 760 50.33 20.60 -5.61
C ASN A 760 49.03 19.80 -5.86
N VAL A 761 48.02 20.38 -6.51
CA VAL A 761 46.85 19.63 -6.96
C VAL A 761 47.23 18.78 -8.20
N ASP A 762 47.06 17.46 -8.11
CA ASP A 762 47.27 16.55 -9.27
C ASP A 762 46.30 16.92 -10.40
N SER A 763 46.82 17.03 -11.63
CA SER A 763 46.08 17.31 -12.87
C SER A 763 45.28 16.12 -13.39
N ARG A 764 44.99 15.17 -12.51
CA ARG A 764 44.19 13.97 -12.75
C ARG A 764 43.19 13.84 -11.61
N GLU A 765 42.13 13.09 -11.88
CA GLU A 765 41.18 12.70 -10.86
C GLU A 765 41.82 11.88 -9.73
N ALA A 766 41.16 11.90 -8.57
CA ALA A 766 41.58 11.14 -7.40
C ALA A 766 41.72 9.65 -7.75
N TRP A 767 42.69 8.96 -7.15
CA TRP A 767 43.01 7.58 -7.52
C TRP A 767 41.78 6.66 -7.55
N SER A 768 40.89 6.77 -6.56
CA SER A 768 39.66 5.99 -6.49
C SER A 768 38.66 6.30 -7.61
N CYS A 769 38.63 7.54 -8.12
CA CYS A 769 37.69 7.98 -9.16
C CYS A 769 38.15 7.59 -10.57
N ARG A 770 39.44 7.27 -10.74
CA ARG A 770 40.01 6.87 -12.04
C ARG A 770 40.22 5.37 -12.21
N GLN A 771 39.65 4.55 -11.34
CA GLN A 771 39.66 3.10 -11.50
C GLN A 771 38.57 2.66 -12.50
N GLY A 772 38.91 1.73 -13.40
CA GLY A 772 37.94 1.14 -14.33
C GLY A 772 37.45 2.08 -15.45
N LEU A 773 38.21 3.14 -15.76
CA LEU A 773 37.92 4.01 -16.92
C LEU A 773 38.18 3.27 -18.24
N GLU A 774 37.38 3.55 -19.26
CA GLU A 774 37.58 3.01 -20.62
C GLU A 774 38.79 3.65 -21.32
N SER A 775 39.08 4.90 -20.98
CA SER A 775 40.23 5.65 -21.45
C SER A 775 40.73 6.64 -20.38
N PRO A 776 42.01 7.06 -20.41
CA PRO A 776 42.51 8.06 -19.47
C PRO A 776 41.77 9.40 -19.61
N VAL A 777 41.30 9.94 -18.48
CA VAL A 777 40.65 11.25 -18.41
C VAL A 777 41.58 12.24 -17.68
N PRO A 778 42.43 12.99 -18.40
CA PRO A 778 43.25 14.04 -17.82
C PRO A 778 42.36 15.21 -17.38
N ASP A 779 42.74 15.89 -16.31
CA ASP A 779 41.99 17.02 -15.75
C ASP A 779 42.92 18.22 -15.46
N PRO A 780 43.64 18.74 -16.48
CA PRO A 780 44.62 19.81 -16.29
C PRO A 780 44.01 21.15 -15.89
N ASN A 781 42.72 21.33 -16.19
CA ASN A 781 41.96 22.54 -15.86
C ASN A 781 40.96 22.32 -14.72
N TYR A 782 40.98 21.16 -14.06
CA TYR A 782 40.12 20.82 -12.93
C TYR A 782 38.60 20.85 -13.21
N THR A 783 38.21 20.73 -14.47
CA THR A 783 36.81 20.74 -14.93
C THR A 783 36.11 19.42 -14.62
N VAL A 784 36.80 18.27 -14.73
CA VAL A 784 36.22 16.96 -14.35
C VAL A 784 35.96 16.93 -12.85
N ARG A 785 36.89 17.49 -12.06
CA ARG A 785 36.73 17.69 -10.62
C ARG A 785 35.57 18.63 -10.28
N ALA A 786 35.41 19.71 -11.03
CA ALA A 786 34.29 20.63 -10.85
C ALA A 786 32.94 19.98 -11.20
N TRP A 787 32.87 19.18 -12.26
CA TRP A 787 31.69 18.37 -12.58
C TRP A 787 31.39 17.32 -11.50
N ARG A 788 32.42 16.71 -10.93
CA ARG A 788 32.26 15.81 -9.77
C ARG A 788 31.66 16.55 -8.57
N ALA A 789 32.10 17.78 -8.29
CA ALA A 789 31.53 18.58 -7.22
C ALA A 789 30.06 18.95 -7.49
N VAL A 790 29.72 19.30 -8.75
CA VAL A 790 28.34 19.54 -9.18
C VAL A 790 27.48 18.29 -8.95
N VAL A 791 27.89 17.12 -9.44
CA VAL A 791 27.11 15.89 -9.27
C VAL A 791 26.98 15.52 -7.78
N THR A 792 28.04 15.68 -6.97
CA THR A 792 27.95 15.51 -5.51
C THR A 792 26.92 16.47 -4.89
N TYR A 793 26.85 17.72 -5.34
CA TYR A 793 25.87 18.70 -4.88
C TYR A 793 24.44 18.30 -5.26
N LEU A 794 24.22 17.86 -6.50
CA LEU A 794 22.90 17.41 -6.99
C LEU A 794 22.42 16.16 -6.23
N LEU A 795 23.29 15.18 -5.99
CA LEU A 795 22.97 13.97 -5.23
C LEU A 795 22.59 14.22 -3.76
N ARG A 796 22.81 15.44 -3.26
CA ARG A 796 22.46 15.86 -1.90
C ARG A 796 21.22 16.75 -1.85
N GLN A 797 20.60 17.04 -2.99
CA GLN A 797 19.35 17.79 -3.02
C GLN A 797 18.18 16.90 -2.61
N GLU A 798 17.11 17.55 -2.13
CA GLU A 798 15.90 16.90 -1.67
C GLU A 798 15.25 16.06 -2.79
N GLU A 799 15.19 16.61 -4.01
CA GLU A 799 14.59 15.98 -5.18
C GLU A 799 15.28 14.66 -5.60
N PHE A 800 16.53 14.46 -5.18
CA PHE A 800 17.22 13.19 -5.39
C PHE A 800 16.93 12.17 -4.28
N LEU A 801 16.97 12.60 -3.01
CA LEU A 801 16.92 11.72 -1.84
C LEU A 801 15.50 11.41 -1.37
N TYR A 802 14.53 12.22 -1.78
CA TYR A 802 13.12 12.13 -1.42
C TYR A 802 12.27 12.00 -2.69
N GLU A 803 11.14 11.31 -2.59
CA GLU A 803 10.10 11.25 -3.63
C GLU A 803 8.71 11.32 -3.02
#